data_AF-A0A556N2J8-F1
#
_entry.id   AF-A0A556N2J8-F1
#
_cell.length_a   1.000
_cell.length_b   1.000
_cell.length_c   1.000
_cell.angle_alpha   90.00
_cell.angle_beta   90.00
_cell.angle_gamma   90.00
#
_symmetry.space_group_name_H-M   'P 1'
#
loop_
_entity.id
_entity.type
_entity.pdbx_description
1 polymer ?
#
loop_
_entity_poly.entity_id
_entity_poly.type
_entity_poly.pdbx_seq_one_letter_code
_entity_poly.pdbx_strand_id
1 'polypeptide(L)'
;MRKFITGMLLLVSLHGLGQMDTLVFKNPREMMEYAYSNTNFSNFSNPYFRNATLELEDSVFNYLTYKDVPIQCTGKGIISLFSLMNWWDMSHTFHRDSVLFPVFDHFYSLDEYGELHIPFYVVDLTINSLRPSVSEEFRNSAGPDPYRKILSNDLMEDNVIYAAAFLDSFAYNNVILELNDQTVFSNTNRTIDFVEITSGNQTKVLYFNSHVDLSDWLRGKQKITFMIHFSDQAVVQVNQDMEMNTRSSLKSTVHQNFDGYSTIYPDNYTSSSIYSPDLKYSVYYACGDKKIRKPFIVVSGWGPHTDQSLINNNQNWPTSLNALINQFNQAGLFENLHDEGFDVIVCQFFPPNAYIDKNAELLEKLINHVNNVKFQNDSYQENIIMGFSAGSLATRLALQKMEYEHLNANGPHPHTKLYISNDGEHGGANVPLGMQHAVKYLWEYEYNNVIILPGIFGGVNPLDAKTYALHYILNAPLSRELLHYFHTKTGSGTSPGQGADNLRTTYLNLHTTYNHSKNGARLGYPSFQRMISISNGSSTPSYDFSNYSSNHPPYPSQTGAIFFKQNGSLMGWVNRRFEATFLKHGTHRVFYYEYKQLFKPWKVGYEAKTKDPLVLDNAPGGIIFIEQNPIIEINNQLQSELTGAPDIEQNYLFSFTPTVLTHDVKDLSSSLNNGYPTYNFKVRNLLYQNESAAITGNPINASNYYGYPHLGYPGNHYDYTVFDALFCWDENTEHLTGNRKDPNAYAGMDSPIKGIQKNFVVEEAEPDFIFLQNLRIGFYARPNYSYRVDYEAGNTILLGNHVTQKTDFVDFVVEPNAIVDAQAVTEIHFTPGVHIKSGSDFHAHIGDITCEKALSNQNSNTSSETETMEADGYLQARTNHGESVTIFPNPSKQAFSIRWGERNDNERVSVQILDLSGKELFKKVVSFEETVIHDLKTGFYLVKLTKNGVCVTKNLVVEQ
;
A
#
# COMPACT_ATOMS: atom_id res chain seq x y z
N MET A 1 -57.84 -28.86 2.17
CA MET A 1 -56.83 -29.89 1.80
C MET A 1 -57.08 -30.33 0.37
N ARG A 2 -56.02 -30.51 -0.43
CA ARG A 2 -55.96 -30.76 -1.90
C ARG A 2 -55.96 -29.58 -2.90
N LYS A 3 -56.11 -28.32 -2.48
CA LYS A 3 -55.79 -27.12 -3.32
C LYS A 3 -54.83 -26.11 -2.65
N PHE A 4 -54.10 -26.57 -1.63
CA PHE A 4 -53.05 -25.80 -0.96
C PHE A 4 -51.64 -26.35 -1.28
N ILE A 5 -51.55 -27.37 -2.15
CA ILE A 5 -50.30 -28.03 -2.57
C ILE A 5 -49.98 -27.74 -4.07
N THR A 6 -50.85 -27.03 -4.79
CA THR A 6 -50.62 -26.69 -6.21
C THR A 6 -50.22 -25.21 -6.42
N GLY A 7 -50.32 -24.38 -5.38
CA GLY A 7 -49.82 -22.99 -5.41
C GLY A 7 -48.36 -22.84 -4.95
N MET A 8 -47.74 -23.92 -4.46
CA MET A 8 -46.38 -23.92 -3.90
C MET A 8 -45.32 -24.54 -4.83
N LEU A 9 -45.64 -24.76 -6.10
CA LEU A 9 -44.74 -25.34 -7.12
C LEU A 9 -44.56 -24.45 -8.37
N LEU A 10 -44.86 -23.15 -8.26
CA LEU A 10 -44.46 -22.12 -9.24
C LEU A 10 -43.56 -21.05 -8.59
N LEU A 11 -42.85 -21.45 -7.54
CA LEU A 11 -41.66 -20.76 -7.03
C LEU A 11 -40.47 -21.69 -7.30
N VAL A 12 -39.57 -21.18 -8.13
CA VAL A 12 -38.24 -21.69 -8.51
C VAL A 12 -38.20 -22.70 -9.67
N SER A 13 -38.02 -22.20 -10.89
CA SER A 13 -36.81 -22.52 -11.67
C SER A 13 -36.66 -21.67 -12.93
N LEU A 14 -35.45 -21.09 -13.02
CA LEU A 14 -34.70 -20.63 -14.19
C LEU A 14 -34.79 -19.15 -14.60
N HIS A 15 -33.63 -18.52 -14.40
CA HIS A 15 -33.20 -17.19 -14.81
C HIS A 15 -33.29 -16.96 -16.32
N GLY A 16 -33.36 -15.69 -16.70
CA GLY A 16 -32.91 -15.23 -18.00
C GLY A 16 -33.45 -13.86 -18.36
N LEU A 17 -32.61 -12.84 -18.15
CA LEU A 17 -32.52 -11.60 -18.94
C LEU A 17 -33.84 -10.89 -19.29
N GLY A 18 -34.09 -9.76 -18.62
CA GLY A 18 -34.98 -8.72 -19.11
C GLY A 18 -34.58 -7.40 -18.48
N GLN A 19 -33.94 -6.54 -19.27
CA GLN A 19 -33.91 -5.09 -19.04
C GLN A 19 -35.23 -4.66 -18.40
N MET A 20 -35.19 -4.01 -17.23
CA MET A 20 -36.15 -2.94 -17.05
C MET A 20 -35.75 -1.92 -18.12
N ASP A 21 -36.64 -1.65 -19.08
CA ASP A 21 -36.45 -0.58 -20.04
C ASP A 21 -36.17 0.70 -19.25
N THR A 22 -34.88 0.98 -19.06
CA THR A 22 -34.40 2.23 -18.51
C THR A 22 -34.61 3.19 -19.67
N LEU A 23 -35.60 4.07 -19.54
CA LEU A 23 -35.74 5.17 -20.48
C LEU A 23 -34.47 6.02 -20.34
N VAL A 24 -33.56 5.83 -21.28
CA VAL A 24 -32.33 6.62 -21.38
C VAL A 24 -32.67 7.87 -22.17
N PHE A 25 -32.88 8.98 -21.45
CA PHE A 25 -33.05 10.29 -22.06
C PHE A 25 -31.70 10.82 -22.52
N LYS A 26 -31.66 11.49 -23.68
CA LYS A 26 -30.42 12.03 -24.25
C LYS A 26 -29.88 13.22 -23.47
N ASN A 27 -30.75 13.90 -22.74
CA ASN A 27 -30.42 15.03 -21.87
C ASN A 27 -31.52 15.24 -20.81
N PRO A 28 -31.23 15.99 -19.74
CA PRO A 28 -32.21 16.29 -18.71
C PRO A 28 -33.48 16.98 -19.20
N ARG A 29 -33.42 17.76 -20.28
CA ARG A 29 -34.61 18.40 -20.86
C ARG A 29 -35.62 17.39 -21.41
N GLU A 30 -35.16 16.39 -22.17
CA GLU A 30 -36.02 15.32 -22.71
C GLU A 30 -36.67 14.51 -21.57
N MET A 31 -35.91 14.25 -20.50
CA MET A 31 -36.41 13.63 -19.27
C MET A 31 -37.51 14.49 -18.62
N MET A 32 -37.30 15.80 -18.49
CA MET A 32 -38.27 16.70 -17.89
C MET A 32 -39.54 16.85 -18.74
N GLU A 33 -39.41 16.97 -20.06
CA GLU A 33 -40.53 16.99 -20.99
C GLU A 33 -41.35 15.68 -20.90
N TYR A 34 -40.68 14.53 -20.80
CA TYR A 34 -41.33 13.23 -20.60
C TYR A 34 -42.02 13.11 -19.23
N ALA A 35 -41.32 13.40 -18.14
CA ALA A 35 -41.84 13.32 -16.78
C ALA A 35 -43.10 14.19 -16.61
N TYR A 36 -43.08 15.41 -17.17
CA TYR A 36 -44.23 16.33 -17.11
C TYR A 36 -45.33 16.02 -18.12
N SER A 37 -45.04 15.45 -19.30
CA SER A 37 -46.08 15.01 -20.25
C SER A 37 -47.02 13.96 -19.64
N ASN A 38 -46.53 13.17 -18.68
CA ASN A 38 -47.29 12.17 -17.93
C ASN A 38 -48.10 12.75 -16.75
N THR A 39 -48.01 14.06 -16.47
CA THR A 39 -48.76 14.76 -15.40
C THR A 39 -50.06 15.42 -15.89
N ASN A 40 -50.49 15.16 -17.12
CA ASN A 40 -51.73 15.73 -17.66
C ASN A 40 -52.98 15.17 -16.94
N PHE A 41 -53.51 15.95 -15.99
CA PHE A 41 -54.64 15.60 -15.13
C PHE A 41 -55.96 15.31 -15.86
N SER A 42 -56.10 15.62 -17.15
CA SER A 42 -57.31 15.26 -17.90
C SER A 42 -57.47 13.76 -18.12
N ASN A 43 -56.37 12.99 -18.06
CA ASN A 43 -56.34 11.55 -18.40
C ASN A 43 -56.10 10.61 -17.22
N PHE A 44 -55.90 11.13 -16.00
CA PHE A 44 -55.53 10.31 -14.83
C PHE A 44 -56.71 10.01 -13.90
N SER A 45 -56.84 8.75 -13.49
CA SER A 45 -57.84 8.25 -12.51
C SER A 45 -57.22 7.79 -11.18
N ASN A 46 -55.90 7.92 -11.01
CA ASN A 46 -55.17 7.40 -9.86
C ASN A 46 -55.12 8.42 -8.69
N PRO A 47 -55.56 8.05 -7.47
CA PRO A 47 -55.54 8.92 -6.29
C PRO A 47 -54.14 9.30 -5.77
N TYR A 48 -53.04 8.93 -6.43
CA TYR A 48 -51.68 9.19 -5.94
C TYR A 48 -51.34 10.70 -5.82
N PHE A 49 -51.68 11.53 -6.82
CA PHE A 49 -51.53 12.99 -6.73
C PHE A 49 -52.37 13.61 -5.61
N ARG A 50 -53.49 12.97 -5.27
CA ARG A 50 -54.44 13.34 -4.21
C ARG A 50 -53.77 13.28 -2.82
N ASN A 51 -52.82 12.36 -2.62
CA ASN A 51 -52.04 12.25 -1.38
C ASN A 51 -50.74 13.06 -1.43
N ALA A 52 -50.08 13.08 -2.60
CA ALA A 52 -48.83 13.77 -2.80
C ALA A 52 -48.97 15.28 -2.48
N THR A 53 -49.79 16.04 -3.21
CA THR A 53 -49.93 17.50 -2.99
C THR A 53 -50.39 17.94 -1.60
N LEU A 54 -50.89 17.03 -0.75
CA LEU A 54 -51.30 17.31 0.63
C LEU A 54 -50.19 17.01 1.67
N GLU A 55 -49.20 16.18 1.35
CA GLU A 55 -48.06 15.84 2.22
C GLU A 55 -46.89 16.83 2.11
N LEU A 56 -46.87 17.67 1.08
CA LEU A 56 -45.96 18.81 1.04
C LEU A 56 -46.48 19.87 2.00
N GLU A 57 -45.76 20.13 3.10
CA GLU A 57 -46.02 21.32 3.89
C GLU A 57 -46.03 22.56 2.96
N ASP A 58 -47.01 23.45 3.14
CA ASP A 58 -47.07 24.74 2.43
C ASP A 58 -45.73 25.50 2.51
N SER A 59 -44.90 25.22 3.52
CA SER A 59 -43.55 25.75 3.68
C SER A 59 -42.62 25.39 2.50
N VAL A 60 -42.58 24.12 2.07
CA VAL A 60 -41.68 23.64 1.01
C VAL A 60 -42.08 24.18 -0.35
N PHE A 61 -43.39 24.22 -0.63
CA PHE A 61 -43.91 24.73 -1.90
C PHE A 61 -43.79 26.26 -2.00
N ASN A 62 -44.00 27.00 -0.90
CA ASN A 62 -43.77 28.46 -0.87
C ASN A 62 -42.28 28.83 -0.99
N TYR A 63 -41.34 27.94 -0.62
CA TYR A 63 -39.90 28.16 -0.83
C TYR A 63 -39.46 27.99 -2.30
N LEU A 64 -40.25 27.28 -3.10
CA LEU A 64 -39.92 26.93 -4.49
C LEU A 64 -40.77 27.69 -5.53
N THR A 65 -41.92 28.21 -5.12
CA THR A 65 -42.79 29.03 -5.97
C THR A 65 -42.51 30.52 -5.80
N TYR A 66 -42.44 31.19 -6.95
CA TYR A 66 -41.98 32.55 -7.16
C TYR A 66 -42.77 33.60 -6.36
N LYS A 67 -42.16 34.26 -5.36
CA LYS A 67 -42.81 35.41 -4.67
C LYS A 67 -41.94 36.63 -4.35
N ASP A 68 -40.61 36.55 -4.28
CA ASP A 68 -39.74 37.72 -3.96
C ASP A 68 -38.48 37.82 -4.85
N VAL A 69 -38.06 39.06 -5.16
CA VAL A 69 -36.84 39.41 -5.91
C VAL A 69 -35.96 40.31 -5.03
N PRO A 70 -34.64 40.05 -4.86
CA PRO A 70 -33.84 39.00 -5.49
C PRO A 70 -33.81 37.67 -4.71
N ILE A 71 -33.67 36.55 -5.45
CA ILE A 71 -33.71 35.19 -4.91
C ILE A 71 -32.42 34.91 -4.14
N GLN A 72 -32.51 34.50 -2.86
CA GLN A 72 -31.38 33.91 -2.14
C GLN A 72 -31.40 32.40 -2.34
N CYS A 73 -30.37 31.87 -3.00
CA CYS A 73 -30.26 30.45 -3.31
C CYS A 73 -29.03 29.82 -2.64
N THR A 74 -29.14 28.53 -2.38
CA THR A 74 -28.07 27.67 -1.86
C THR A 74 -27.96 26.40 -2.69
N GLY A 75 -26.78 25.78 -2.67
CA GLY A 75 -26.58 24.45 -3.26
C GLY A 75 -27.50 23.40 -2.63
N LYS A 76 -27.75 23.50 -1.32
CA LYS A 76 -28.71 22.65 -0.61
C LYS A 76 -30.13 22.75 -1.18
N GLY A 77 -30.56 23.93 -1.62
CA GLY A 77 -31.87 24.09 -2.25
C GLY A 77 -32.00 23.37 -3.60
N ILE A 78 -30.90 23.19 -4.37
CA ILE A 78 -30.89 22.34 -5.57
C ILE A 78 -31.19 20.89 -5.21
N ILE A 79 -30.58 20.38 -4.13
CA ILE A 79 -30.81 19.00 -3.66
C ILE A 79 -32.28 18.83 -3.23
N SER A 80 -32.84 19.81 -2.51
CA SER A 80 -34.27 19.82 -2.14
C SER A 80 -35.17 19.83 -3.37
N LEU A 81 -34.84 20.62 -4.40
CA LEU A 81 -35.59 20.70 -5.64
C LEU A 81 -35.53 19.39 -6.46
N PHE A 82 -34.36 18.76 -6.59
CA PHE A 82 -34.28 17.45 -7.24
C PHE A 82 -34.99 16.34 -6.46
N SER A 83 -35.02 16.43 -5.12
CA SER A 83 -35.79 15.50 -4.29
C SER A 83 -37.29 15.65 -4.55
N LEU A 84 -37.75 16.88 -4.74
CA LEU A 84 -39.12 17.17 -5.10
C LEU A 84 -39.46 16.72 -6.53
N MET A 85 -38.55 16.91 -7.49
CA MET A 85 -38.70 16.44 -8.87
C MET A 85 -38.80 14.92 -8.96
N ASN A 86 -37.98 14.18 -8.19
CA ASN A 86 -38.06 12.72 -8.07
C ASN A 86 -39.43 12.25 -7.56
N TRP A 87 -40.05 13.06 -6.71
CA TRP A 87 -41.37 12.76 -6.16
C TRP A 87 -42.52 13.22 -7.07
N TRP A 88 -42.33 14.27 -7.88
CA TRP A 88 -43.27 14.71 -8.91
C TRP A 88 -43.29 13.83 -10.15
N ASP A 89 -42.20 13.08 -10.41
CA ASP A 89 -42.15 12.19 -11.55
C ASP A 89 -42.98 10.90 -11.33
N MET A 90 -44.20 10.95 -11.85
CA MET A 90 -45.16 9.84 -11.87
C MET A 90 -44.69 8.63 -12.68
N SER A 91 -43.70 8.80 -13.57
CA SER A 91 -43.14 7.71 -14.35
C SER A 91 -42.05 6.94 -13.61
N HIS A 92 -41.56 7.46 -12.47
CA HIS A 92 -40.43 6.93 -11.70
C HIS A 92 -39.15 6.74 -12.55
N THR A 93 -38.96 7.58 -13.57
CA THR A 93 -37.80 7.54 -14.47
C THR A 93 -36.74 8.59 -14.13
N PHE A 94 -37.12 9.68 -13.44
CA PHE A 94 -36.20 10.62 -12.86
C PHE A 94 -35.56 9.98 -11.62
N HIS A 95 -34.27 9.73 -11.68
CA HIS A 95 -33.49 9.35 -10.52
C HIS A 95 -32.56 10.50 -10.16
N ARG A 96 -32.86 11.23 -9.08
CA ARG A 96 -32.00 12.31 -8.56
C ARG A 96 -30.53 11.90 -8.49
N ASP A 97 -30.30 10.65 -8.11
CA ASP A 97 -28.97 10.08 -7.94
C ASP A 97 -28.16 10.04 -9.26
N SER A 98 -28.83 9.94 -10.42
CA SER A 98 -28.17 10.03 -11.73
C SER A 98 -27.60 11.43 -12.04
N VAL A 99 -28.13 12.47 -11.40
CA VAL A 99 -27.66 13.87 -11.51
C VAL A 99 -26.62 14.17 -10.43
N LEU A 100 -26.85 13.67 -9.22
CA LEU A 100 -26.00 13.96 -8.06
C LEU A 100 -24.72 13.11 -8.02
N PHE A 101 -24.77 11.83 -8.40
CA PHE A 101 -23.61 10.95 -8.31
C PHE A 101 -22.43 11.38 -9.16
N PRO A 102 -22.57 11.78 -10.44
CA PRO A 102 -21.41 12.26 -11.21
C PRO A 102 -20.73 13.49 -10.58
N VAL A 103 -21.52 14.39 -9.98
CA VAL A 103 -21.02 15.61 -9.35
C VAL A 103 -20.32 15.32 -8.03
N PHE A 104 -20.93 14.48 -7.19
CA PHE A 104 -20.29 14.01 -5.97
C PHE A 104 -19.04 13.20 -6.29
N ASP A 105 -19.07 12.32 -7.30
CA ASP A 105 -17.92 11.53 -7.74
C ASP A 105 -16.76 12.43 -8.17
N HIS A 106 -17.04 13.50 -8.92
CA HIS A 106 -16.04 14.53 -9.23
C HIS A 106 -15.44 15.13 -7.95
N PHE A 107 -16.26 15.68 -7.04
CA PHE A 107 -15.76 16.31 -5.81
C PHE A 107 -14.92 15.39 -4.94
N TYR A 108 -15.33 14.13 -4.90
CA TYR A 108 -14.70 13.09 -4.12
C TYR A 108 -13.45 12.54 -4.85
N SER A 109 -13.28 12.72 -6.16
CA SER A 109 -12.06 12.29 -6.88
C SER A 109 -10.84 13.20 -6.67
N LEU A 110 -11.02 14.41 -6.14
CA LEU A 110 -10.01 15.48 -6.13
C LEU A 110 -9.02 15.36 -4.96
N ASP A 111 -7.72 15.42 -5.28
CA ASP A 111 -6.65 15.60 -4.31
C ASP A 111 -6.44 17.09 -3.93
N GLU A 112 -5.40 17.40 -3.16
CA GLU A 112 -5.10 18.76 -2.71
C GLU A 112 -4.71 19.75 -3.82
N TYR A 113 -4.49 19.26 -5.05
CA TYR A 113 -4.11 20.06 -6.23
C TYR A 113 -5.17 20.02 -7.35
N GLY A 114 -6.15 19.11 -7.27
CA GLY A 114 -7.21 18.95 -8.27
C GLY A 114 -8.10 20.18 -8.44
N GLU A 115 -8.62 20.37 -9.65
CA GLU A 115 -9.55 21.43 -9.99
C GLU A 115 -10.98 21.07 -9.55
N LEU A 116 -11.60 21.89 -8.70
CA LEU A 116 -12.97 21.68 -8.26
C LEU A 116 -13.96 22.24 -9.27
N HIS A 117 -14.55 21.38 -10.10
CA HIS A 117 -15.59 21.73 -11.07
C HIS A 117 -16.97 21.71 -10.39
N ILE A 118 -17.47 22.89 -10.05
CA ILE A 118 -18.78 23.09 -9.43
C ILE A 118 -19.81 23.32 -10.54
N PRO A 119 -20.84 22.47 -10.67
CA PRO A 119 -21.92 22.72 -11.62
C PRO A 119 -22.80 23.88 -11.14
N PHE A 120 -23.13 24.78 -12.06
CA PHE A 120 -24.14 25.81 -11.91
C PHE A 120 -25.48 25.28 -12.46
N TYR A 121 -26.36 24.89 -11.55
CA TYR A 121 -27.65 24.35 -11.91
C TYR A 121 -28.67 25.46 -12.17
N VAL A 122 -29.45 25.29 -13.23
CA VAL A 122 -30.60 26.16 -13.54
C VAL A 122 -31.81 25.27 -13.77
N VAL A 123 -32.84 25.46 -12.95
CA VAL A 123 -34.13 24.78 -13.05
C VAL A 123 -35.17 25.83 -13.44
N ASP A 124 -35.79 25.62 -14.60
CA ASP A 124 -36.81 26.50 -15.18
C ASP A 124 -38.04 25.68 -15.60
N LEU A 125 -39.08 25.68 -14.77
CA LEU A 125 -40.25 24.82 -14.97
C LEU A 125 -41.56 25.61 -14.96
N THR A 126 -42.50 25.15 -15.77
CA THR A 126 -43.91 25.48 -15.71
C THR A 126 -44.67 24.25 -15.21
N ILE A 127 -45.36 24.37 -14.07
CA ILE A 127 -46.05 23.27 -13.38
C ILE A 127 -47.54 23.57 -13.19
N ASN A 128 -48.37 22.54 -13.06
CA ASN A 128 -49.78 22.70 -12.67
C ASN A 128 -49.94 22.48 -11.16
N SER A 129 -50.54 23.44 -10.45
CA SER A 129 -50.84 23.38 -9.02
C SER A 129 -52.34 23.51 -8.76
N LEU A 130 -52.81 23.13 -7.57
CA LEU A 130 -54.20 23.36 -7.18
C LEU A 130 -54.44 24.85 -6.92
N ARG A 131 -55.58 25.37 -7.39
CA ARG A 131 -56.03 26.70 -7.00
C ARG A 131 -56.12 26.79 -5.48
N PRO A 132 -55.65 27.89 -4.85
CA PRO A 132 -55.61 28.01 -3.39
C PRO A 132 -56.96 27.70 -2.71
N SER A 133 -58.07 28.13 -3.30
CA SER A 133 -59.42 27.87 -2.78
C SER A 133 -59.80 26.39 -2.76
N VAL A 134 -59.33 25.60 -3.73
CA VAL A 134 -59.59 24.15 -3.80
C VAL A 134 -58.65 23.39 -2.88
N SER A 135 -57.39 23.83 -2.77
CA SER A 135 -56.44 23.30 -1.78
C SER A 135 -56.96 23.48 -0.35
N GLU A 136 -57.53 24.65 -0.04
CA GLU A 136 -58.15 24.93 1.26
C GLU A 136 -59.46 24.15 1.50
N GLU A 137 -60.28 23.94 0.47
CA GLU A 137 -61.45 23.03 0.50
C GLU A 137 -61.01 21.61 0.91
N PHE A 138 -59.92 21.10 0.35
CA PHE A 138 -59.40 19.76 0.63
C PHE A 138 -58.83 19.65 2.05
N ARG A 139 -58.07 20.66 2.51
CA ARG A 139 -57.49 20.70 3.86
C ARG A 139 -58.53 20.72 4.98
N ASN A 140 -59.67 21.35 4.74
CA ASN A 140 -60.72 21.55 5.75
C ASN A 140 -61.85 20.50 5.68
N SER A 141 -61.73 19.51 4.79
CA SER A 141 -62.77 18.52 4.55
C SER A 141 -62.81 17.42 5.62
N ALA A 142 -63.97 17.21 6.24
CA ALA A 142 -64.21 16.18 7.25
C ALA A 142 -65.39 15.28 6.81
N GLY A 143 -65.09 14.21 6.09
CA GLY A 143 -66.06 13.21 5.64
C GLY A 143 -65.39 11.88 5.29
N PRO A 144 -66.17 10.80 5.02
CA PRO A 144 -65.62 9.48 4.68
C PRO A 144 -64.92 9.45 3.31
N ASP A 145 -65.14 10.46 2.46
CA ASP A 145 -64.41 10.68 1.22
C ASP A 145 -64.13 12.19 1.04
N PRO A 146 -63.11 12.74 1.73
CA PRO A 146 -62.97 14.18 1.89
C PRO A 146 -62.52 14.94 0.63
N TYR A 147 -62.15 14.26 -0.45
CA TYR A 147 -61.52 14.93 -1.60
C TYR A 147 -62.29 14.66 -2.91
N ARG A 148 -63.09 15.57 -3.44
CA ARG A 148 -63.72 15.34 -4.76
C ARG A 148 -62.67 15.17 -5.88
N LYS A 149 -63.04 14.55 -7.00
CA LYS A 149 -62.18 14.46 -8.20
C LYS A 149 -61.68 15.86 -8.61
N ILE A 150 -60.38 16.00 -8.85
CA ILE A 150 -59.76 17.22 -9.37
C ILE A 150 -60.16 17.39 -10.84
N LEU A 151 -60.73 18.54 -11.17
CA LEU A 151 -61.13 18.95 -12.52
C LEU A 151 -60.08 19.92 -13.08
N SER A 152 -60.03 20.09 -14.42
CA SER A 152 -59.10 21.04 -15.05
C SER A 152 -59.27 22.47 -14.53
N ASN A 153 -60.49 22.87 -14.13
CA ASN A 153 -60.75 24.18 -13.54
C ASN A 153 -60.22 24.33 -12.10
N ASP A 154 -59.91 23.23 -11.41
CA ASP A 154 -59.34 23.24 -10.06
C ASP A 154 -57.82 23.53 -10.07
N LEU A 155 -57.19 23.55 -11.24
CA LEU A 155 -55.76 23.76 -11.40
C LEU A 155 -55.43 25.19 -11.87
N MET A 156 -54.21 25.63 -11.55
CA MET A 156 -53.56 26.81 -12.08
C MET A 156 -52.13 26.47 -12.50
N GLU A 157 -51.54 27.31 -13.35
CA GLU A 157 -50.17 27.15 -13.82
C GLU A 157 -49.23 28.03 -12.97
N ASP A 158 -48.14 27.46 -12.47
CA ASP A 158 -47.11 28.13 -11.68
C ASP A 158 -45.74 28.01 -12.37
N ASN A 159 -44.93 29.05 -12.28
CA ASN A 159 -43.56 29.06 -12.78
C ASN A 159 -42.56 28.88 -11.62
N VAL A 160 -41.63 27.94 -11.78
CA VAL A 160 -40.56 27.61 -10.82
C VAL A 160 -39.23 27.93 -11.49
N ILE A 161 -38.53 28.94 -10.98
CA ILE A 161 -37.16 29.26 -11.41
C ILE A 161 -36.26 29.20 -10.19
N TYR A 162 -35.25 28.34 -10.25
CA TYR A 162 -34.23 28.23 -9.22
C TYR A 162 -32.87 28.00 -9.87
N ALA A 163 -31.84 28.72 -9.44
CA ALA A 163 -30.48 28.48 -9.90
C ALA A 163 -29.49 28.62 -8.75
N ALA A 164 -28.43 27.83 -8.77
CA ALA A 164 -27.35 27.95 -7.78
C ALA A 164 -26.09 27.21 -8.27
N ALA A 165 -24.92 27.69 -7.83
CA ALA A 165 -23.75 26.85 -7.77
C ALA A 165 -24.01 25.71 -6.76
N PHE A 166 -23.71 24.48 -7.16
CA PHE A 166 -24.08 23.31 -6.37
C PHE A 166 -23.39 23.23 -4.99
N LEU A 167 -22.17 23.77 -4.87
CA LEU A 167 -21.47 23.90 -3.60
C LEU A 167 -21.42 25.36 -3.16
N ASP A 168 -21.73 25.60 -1.89
CA ASP A 168 -21.68 26.91 -1.22
C ASP A 168 -20.59 26.99 -0.13
N SER A 169 -19.94 25.87 0.23
CA SER A 169 -18.77 25.84 1.12
C SER A 169 -17.83 24.70 0.77
N PHE A 170 -16.53 24.97 0.64
CA PHE A 170 -15.51 23.99 0.22
C PHE A 170 -14.08 24.43 0.63
N ALA A 171 -13.11 23.52 0.53
CA ALA A 171 -11.73 23.76 0.96
C ALA A 171 -10.68 23.39 -0.12
N TYR A 172 -10.89 23.90 -1.34
CA TYR A 172 -10.01 23.70 -2.50
C TYR A 172 -9.49 25.03 -3.01
N ASN A 173 -8.24 25.06 -3.50
CA ASN A 173 -7.59 26.30 -3.95
C ASN A 173 -7.88 26.63 -5.43
N ASN A 174 -8.28 25.64 -6.23
CA ASN A 174 -8.60 25.76 -7.66
C ASN A 174 -10.08 25.43 -7.87
N VAL A 175 -10.88 26.39 -8.32
CA VAL A 175 -12.34 26.29 -8.40
C VAL A 175 -12.84 26.78 -9.74
N ILE A 176 -13.50 25.88 -10.48
CA ILE A 176 -14.12 26.11 -11.77
C ILE A 176 -15.63 26.03 -11.61
N LEU A 177 -16.39 26.98 -12.16
CA LEU A 177 -17.84 26.91 -12.24
C LEU A 177 -18.27 26.53 -13.66
N GLU A 178 -19.16 25.55 -13.81
CA GLU A 178 -19.55 25.00 -15.11
C GLU A 178 -21.04 25.13 -15.40
N LEU A 179 -21.38 25.42 -16.67
CA LEU A 179 -22.75 25.45 -17.18
C LEU A 179 -22.82 24.66 -18.49
N ASN A 180 -23.59 23.58 -18.51
CA ASN A 180 -23.74 22.71 -19.68
C ASN A 180 -25.16 22.12 -19.77
N ASP A 181 -25.39 21.27 -20.77
CA ASP A 181 -26.67 20.60 -21.00
C ASP A 181 -27.12 19.68 -19.85
N GLN A 182 -26.20 19.20 -19.02
CA GLN A 182 -26.50 18.39 -17.84
C GLN A 182 -26.89 19.23 -16.61
N THR A 183 -26.62 20.54 -16.61
CA THR A 183 -26.92 21.43 -15.47
C THR A 183 -28.19 22.26 -15.66
N VAL A 184 -28.86 22.15 -16.81
CA VAL A 184 -30.09 22.89 -17.12
C VAL A 184 -31.31 21.96 -17.20
N PHE A 185 -32.26 22.15 -16.29
CA PHE A 185 -33.50 21.38 -16.22
C PHE A 185 -34.67 22.28 -16.58
N SER A 186 -35.26 22.09 -17.76
CA SER A 186 -36.38 22.91 -18.20
C SER A 186 -37.44 22.12 -18.94
N ASN A 187 -38.70 22.51 -18.77
CA ASN A 187 -39.83 22.11 -19.61
C ASN A 187 -40.45 23.32 -20.34
N THR A 188 -39.77 24.46 -20.32
CA THR A 188 -40.15 25.68 -21.04
C THR A 188 -39.46 25.74 -22.41
N ASN A 189 -39.89 26.66 -23.26
CA ASN A 189 -39.23 26.91 -24.54
C ASN A 189 -38.00 27.84 -24.42
N ARG A 190 -37.62 28.25 -23.21
CA ARG A 190 -36.50 29.18 -22.98
C ARG A 190 -35.17 28.43 -23.03
N THR A 191 -34.15 29.11 -23.52
CA THR A 191 -32.74 28.66 -23.48
C THR A 191 -31.90 29.73 -22.80
N ILE A 192 -30.76 29.34 -22.24
CA ILE A 192 -29.83 30.26 -21.57
C ILE A 192 -28.81 30.76 -22.59
N ASP A 193 -28.66 32.08 -22.72
CA ASP A 193 -27.64 32.69 -23.57
C ASP A 193 -26.30 32.76 -22.82
N PHE A 194 -26.29 33.37 -21.62
CA PHE A 194 -25.13 33.44 -20.72
C PHE A 194 -25.55 33.81 -19.29
N VAL A 195 -24.62 33.66 -18.35
CA VAL A 195 -24.75 34.07 -16.95
C VAL A 195 -23.67 35.09 -16.61
N GLU A 196 -24.07 36.29 -16.18
CA GLU A 196 -23.13 37.27 -15.59
C GLU A 196 -22.92 36.97 -14.12
N ILE A 197 -21.66 36.81 -13.71
CA ILE A 197 -21.25 36.48 -12.34
C ILE A 197 -20.53 37.69 -11.77
N THR A 198 -21.11 38.30 -10.73
CA THR A 198 -20.57 39.49 -10.08
C THR A 198 -20.18 39.20 -8.64
N SER A 199 -18.94 39.54 -8.28
CA SER A 199 -18.42 39.54 -6.91
C SER A 199 -17.72 40.87 -6.64
N GLY A 200 -18.25 41.67 -5.70
CA GLY A 200 -17.76 43.03 -5.47
C GLY A 200 -17.86 43.92 -6.72
N ASN A 201 -16.71 44.42 -7.22
CA ASN A 201 -16.61 45.27 -8.41
C ASN A 201 -16.20 44.51 -9.68
N GLN A 202 -16.08 43.18 -9.63
CA GLN A 202 -15.60 42.35 -10.73
C GLN A 202 -16.74 41.53 -11.32
N THR A 203 -16.77 41.42 -12.65
CA THR A 203 -17.78 40.67 -13.41
C THR A 203 -17.11 39.70 -14.37
N LYS A 204 -17.58 38.46 -14.39
CA LYS A 204 -17.18 37.37 -15.31
C LYS A 204 -18.43 36.86 -16.01
N VAL A 205 -18.26 36.30 -17.20
CA VAL A 205 -19.37 35.76 -18.00
C VAL A 205 -19.16 34.25 -18.16
N LEU A 206 -20.20 33.48 -17.87
CA LEU A 206 -20.27 32.05 -18.09
C LEU A 206 -21.26 31.77 -19.23
N TYR A 207 -20.75 31.35 -20.38
CA TYR A 207 -21.58 30.98 -21.53
C TYR A 207 -22.15 29.57 -21.37
N PHE A 208 -23.24 29.27 -22.06
CA PHE A 208 -23.77 27.91 -22.11
C PHE A 208 -22.76 26.95 -22.77
N ASN A 209 -22.64 25.73 -22.23
CA ASN A 209 -21.61 24.73 -22.58
C ASN A 209 -20.17 25.26 -22.40
N SER A 210 -19.91 25.98 -21.31
CA SER A 210 -18.58 26.48 -20.96
C SER A 210 -18.33 26.45 -19.46
N HIS A 211 -17.14 26.90 -19.06
CA HIS A 211 -16.72 26.99 -17.67
C HIS A 211 -16.00 28.32 -17.40
N VAL A 212 -15.89 28.69 -16.13
CA VAL A 212 -15.18 29.88 -15.69
C VAL A 212 -14.44 29.64 -14.38
N ASP A 213 -13.19 30.08 -14.33
CA ASP A 213 -12.36 30.00 -13.12
C ASP A 213 -12.76 31.09 -12.11
N LEU A 214 -13.06 30.69 -10.87
CA LEU A 214 -13.41 31.56 -9.74
C LEU A 214 -12.39 31.51 -8.59
N SER A 215 -11.25 30.83 -8.75
CA SER A 215 -10.25 30.55 -7.71
C SER A 215 -9.79 31.82 -6.97
N ASP A 216 -9.52 32.90 -7.71
CA ASP A 216 -9.06 34.17 -7.14
C ASP A 216 -10.15 34.96 -6.39
N TRP A 217 -11.42 34.65 -6.64
CA TRP A 217 -12.57 35.42 -6.13
C TRP A 217 -13.10 34.89 -4.81
N LEU A 218 -12.96 33.58 -4.57
CA LEU A 218 -13.75 32.89 -3.56
C LEU A 218 -13.04 32.74 -2.21
N ARG A 219 -11.86 33.35 -1.99
CA ARG A 219 -11.15 33.28 -0.70
C ARG A 219 -12.02 33.82 0.45
N GLY A 220 -12.30 32.98 1.43
CA GLY A 220 -13.21 33.28 2.54
C GLY A 220 -14.68 33.31 2.10
N LYS A 221 -15.56 33.86 2.93
CA LYS A 221 -16.98 33.97 2.62
C LYS A 221 -17.25 35.17 1.70
N GLN A 222 -17.84 34.92 0.53
CA GLN A 222 -18.15 35.90 -0.52
C GLN A 222 -19.61 35.80 -0.94
N LYS A 223 -20.21 36.95 -1.29
CA LYS A 223 -21.55 37.00 -1.87
C LYS A 223 -21.42 37.14 -3.38
N ILE A 224 -21.91 36.14 -4.12
CA ILE A 224 -21.89 36.08 -5.58
C ILE A 224 -23.28 36.38 -6.11
N THR A 225 -23.36 37.24 -7.12
CA THR A 225 -24.60 37.54 -7.86
C THR A 225 -24.52 36.92 -9.24
N PHE A 226 -25.54 36.13 -9.60
CA PHE A 226 -25.71 35.53 -10.91
C PHE A 226 -26.88 36.21 -11.63
N MET A 227 -26.65 36.80 -12.80
CA MET A 227 -27.72 37.28 -13.69
C MET A 227 -27.82 36.34 -14.89
N ILE A 228 -28.92 35.62 -14.99
CA ILE A 228 -29.17 34.62 -16.03
C ILE A 228 -29.96 35.28 -17.15
N HIS A 229 -29.39 35.30 -18.35
CA HIS A 229 -30.02 35.86 -19.54
C HIS A 229 -30.63 34.73 -20.38
N PHE A 230 -31.95 34.80 -20.61
CA PHE A 230 -32.69 33.84 -21.41
C PHE A 230 -32.95 34.36 -22.83
N SER A 231 -33.17 33.44 -23.77
CA SER A 231 -33.40 33.73 -25.19
C SER A 231 -34.66 34.57 -25.48
N ASP A 232 -35.61 34.62 -24.54
CA ASP A 232 -36.81 35.46 -24.60
C ASP A 232 -36.61 36.88 -24.03
N GLN A 233 -35.36 37.27 -23.76
CA GLN A 233 -34.96 38.53 -23.11
C GLN A 233 -35.32 38.62 -21.62
N ALA A 234 -35.83 37.56 -20.98
CA ALA A 234 -35.99 37.54 -19.54
C ALA A 234 -34.61 37.49 -18.85
N VAL A 235 -34.49 38.23 -17.74
CA VAL A 235 -33.30 38.25 -16.90
C VAL A 235 -33.69 37.88 -15.48
N VAL A 236 -33.02 36.88 -14.91
CA VAL A 236 -33.26 36.43 -13.54
C VAL A 236 -32.01 36.65 -12.70
N GLN A 237 -32.14 37.42 -11.62
CA GLN A 237 -31.07 37.64 -10.67
C GLN A 237 -31.18 36.67 -9.49
N VAL A 238 -30.06 35.99 -9.20
CA VAL A 238 -29.88 35.11 -8.05
C VAL A 238 -28.68 35.54 -7.24
N ASN A 239 -28.80 35.52 -5.91
CA ASN A 239 -27.68 35.74 -5.00
C ASN A 239 -27.36 34.45 -4.24
N GLN A 240 -26.08 34.14 -4.10
CA GLN A 240 -25.60 33.01 -3.31
C GLN A 240 -24.37 33.41 -2.48
N ASP A 241 -24.35 32.99 -1.23
CA ASP A 241 -23.15 33.04 -0.41
C ASP A 241 -22.28 31.80 -0.73
N MET A 242 -20.99 32.01 -1.02
CA MET A 242 -20.01 30.95 -1.23
C MET A 242 -18.81 31.16 -0.31
N GLU A 243 -18.33 30.10 0.33
CA GLU A 243 -17.19 30.15 1.26
C GLU A 243 -16.08 29.17 0.85
N MET A 244 -14.91 29.72 0.53
CA MET A 244 -13.70 28.90 0.34
C MET A 244 -12.80 29.00 1.57
N ASN A 245 -12.64 27.87 2.24
CA ASN A 245 -11.68 27.72 3.33
C ASN A 245 -10.29 27.39 2.76
N THR A 246 -9.27 28.16 3.13
CA THR A 246 -7.89 27.83 2.77
C THR A 246 -7.41 26.62 3.58
N ARG A 247 -6.99 25.56 2.90
CA ARG A 247 -6.33 24.43 3.55
C ARG A 247 -4.88 24.81 3.86
N SER A 248 -4.56 25.13 5.12
CA SER A 248 -3.18 25.32 5.56
C SER A 248 -2.58 23.97 5.99
N SER A 249 -1.58 23.48 5.27
CA SER A 249 -0.69 22.43 5.76
C SER A 249 0.39 23.08 6.66
N LEU A 250 0.60 22.53 7.85
CA LEU A 250 1.66 22.94 8.76
C LEU A 250 2.67 21.80 8.96
N LYS A 251 3.96 22.20 8.86
CA LYS A 251 5.23 21.52 9.21
C LYS A 251 5.78 20.51 8.19
N SER A 252 6.88 20.95 7.55
CA SER A 252 7.92 20.21 6.81
C SER A 252 7.73 18.70 6.71
N THR A 253 7.42 18.24 5.50
CA THR A 253 7.16 16.85 5.16
C THR A 253 8.19 16.38 4.14
N VAL A 254 8.86 15.25 4.35
CA VAL A 254 9.89 14.73 3.43
C VAL A 254 9.38 14.61 1.99
N HIS A 255 8.07 14.41 1.79
CA HIS A 255 7.46 14.44 0.45
C HIS A 255 7.66 15.75 -0.32
N GLN A 256 8.01 16.86 0.32
CA GLN A 256 8.33 18.12 -0.37
C GLN A 256 9.63 18.02 -1.18
N ASN A 257 10.49 17.05 -0.86
CA ASN A 257 11.72 16.77 -1.59
C ASN A 257 11.50 15.82 -2.78
N PHE A 258 10.31 15.21 -2.86
CA PHE A 258 9.92 14.33 -3.94
C PHE A 258 9.30 15.14 -5.09
N ASP A 259 9.63 14.78 -6.33
CA ASP A 259 9.00 15.40 -7.51
C ASP A 259 7.52 15.00 -7.63
N GLY A 260 6.77 15.68 -8.51
CA GLY A 260 5.39 15.30 -8.83
C GLY A 260 5.30 13.84 -9.30
N TYR A 261 4.22 13.15 -8.96
CA TYR A 261 4.10 11.74 -9.30
C TYR A 261 3.86 11.53 -10.80
N SER A 262 4.43 10.45 -11.33
CA SER A 262 4.13 9.90 -12.65
C SER A 262 3.31 8.63 -12.50
N THR A 263 2.55 8.26 -13.53
CA THR A 263 1.68 7.08 -13.49
C THR A 263 2.03 6.09 -14.60
N ILE A 264 2.13 4.82 -14.25
CA ILE A 264 2.27 3.69 -15.17
C ILE A 264 0.93 2.99 -15.26
N TYR A 265 0.47 2.78 -16.50
CA TYR A 265 -0.79 2.12 -16.80
C TYR A 265 -0.58 0.69 -17.35
N PRO A 266 -1.55 -0.22 -17.15
CA PRO A 266 -1.57 -1.52 -17.83
C PRO A 266 -1.82 -1.34 -19.34
N ASP A 267 -1.40 -2.30 -20.17
CA ASP A 267 -1.44 -2.14 -21.64
C ASP A 267 -2.87 -2.08 -22.21
N ASN A 268 -3.84 -2.67 -21.51
CA ASN A 268 -5.26 -2.64 -21.84
C ASN A 268 -6.05 -1.93 -20.73
N TYR A 269 -5.65 -0.71 -20.37
CA TYR A 269 -6.34 0.05 -19.33
C TYR A 269 -7.80 0.32 -19.73
N THR A 270 -8.73 -0.25 -18.97
CA THR A 270 -10.16 0.02 -19.09
C THR A 270 -10.69 0.47 -17.74
N SER A 271 -11.33 1.64 -17.68
CA SER A 271 -11.97 2.16 -16.45
C SER A 271 -13.14 1.30 -15.95
N SER A 272 -13.51 0.24 -16.68
CA SER A 272 -14.67 -0.62 -16.39
C SER A 272 -14.47 -1.63 -15.26
N SER A 273 -13.23 -1.91 -14.83
CA SER A 273 -12.96 -2.79 -13.69
C SER A 273 -12.31 -2.00 -12.57
N ILE A 274 -13.01 -1.91 -11.44
CA ILE A 274 -12.51 -1.34 -10.19
C ILE A 274 -11.28 -2.06 -9.62
N TYR A 275 -10.84 -3.18 -10.19
CA TYR A 275 -9.61 -3.90 -9.79
C TYR A 275 -8.58 -3.96 -10.91
N SER A 276 -8.62 -3.03 -11.86
CA SER A 276 -7.56 -2.82 -12.86
C SER A 276 -6.63 -1.72 -12.35
N PRO A 277 -5.47 -2.06 -11.73
CA PRO A 277 -4.67 -1.05 -11.08
C PRO A 277 -3.89 -0.18 -12.07
N ASP A 278 -3.52 1.01 -11.62
CA ASP A 278 -2.38 1.79 -12.10
C ASP A 278 -1.30 1.88 -11.00
N LEU A 279 -0.11 2.35 -11.36
CA LEU A 279 1.02 2.51 -10.44
C LEU A 279 1.54 3.94 -10.51
N LYS A 280 1.32 4.71 -9.45
CA LYS A 280 1.92 6.03 -9.26
C LYS A 280 3.32 5.89 -8.68
N TYR A 281 4.28 6.69 -9.12
CA TYR A 281 5.60 6.76 -8.50
C TYR A 281 6.14 8.18 -8.45
N SER A 282 6.94 8.46 -7.44
CA SER A 282 7.64 9.73 -7.28
C SER A 282 9.10 9.47 -6.88
N VAL A 283 9.98 10.43 -7.20
CA VAL A 283 11.44 10.29 -7.05
C VAL A 283 11.97 11.44 -6.19
N TYR A 284 12.79 11.08 -5.20
CA TYR A 284 13.71 11.97 -4.50
C TYR A 284 15.12 11.71 -5.03
N TYR A 285 15.54 12.54 -5.97
CA TYR A 285 16.83 12.42 -6.66
C TYR A 285 17.99 12.69 -5.70
N ALA A 286 19.04 11.87 -5.75
CA ALA A 286 20.25 12.08 -4.97
C ALA A 286 21.03 13.35 -5.39
N CYS A 287 21.11 13.56 -6.71
CA CYS A 287 21.93 14.62 -7.30
C CYS A 287 21.07 15.78 -7.79
N GLY A 288 21.61 17.00 -7.68
CA GLY A 288 20.91 18.23 -8.11
C GLY A 288 20.58 18.31 -9.61
N ASP A 289 21.15 17.43 -10.44
CA ASP A 289 20.86 17.35 -11.88
C ASP A 289 19.65 16.47 -12.23
N LYS A 290 18.95 15.93 -11.22
CA LYS A 290 17.69 15.17 -11.34
C LYS A 290 17.75 13.99 -12.31
N LYS A 291 18.84 13.23 -12.27
CA LYS A 291 19.01 11.99 -13.06
C LYS A 291 19.02 10.76 -12.16
N ILE A 292 18.22 9.76 -12.53
CA ILE A 292 18.21 8.45 -11.87
C ILE A 292 19.51 7.71 -12.22
N ARG A 293 20.29 7.35 -11.22
CA ARG A 293 21.55 6.60 -11.32
C ARG A 293 21.63 5.42 -10.35
N LYS A 294 21.27 5.61 -9.08
CA LYS A 294 21.43 4.62 -8.00
C LYS A 294 20.09 4.37 -7.30
N PRO A 295 19.17 3.58 -7.91
CA PRO A 295 17.77 3.57 -7.50
C PRO A 295 17.55 2.72 -6.25
N PHE A 296 16.85 3.31 -5.27
CA PHE A 296 16.25 2.60 -4.14
C PHE A 296 14.72 2.68 -4.28
N ILE A 297 14.09 1.60 -4.72
CA ILE A 297 12.66 1.54 -5.04
C ILE A 297 11.89 1.02 -3.82
N VAL A 298 10.91 1.77 -3.36
CA VAL A 298 10.02 1.45 -2.24
C VAL A 298 8.62 1.19 -2.77
N VAL A 299 8.10 -0.01 -2.54
CA VAL A 299 6.83 -0.48 -3.11
C VAL A 299 5.74 -0.56 -2.04
N SER A 300 4.63 0.14 -2.26
CA SER A 300 3.48 0.17 -1.34
C SER A 300 2.82 -1.18 -1.14
N GLY A 301 2.27 -1.39 0.06
CA GLY A 301 1.47 -2.56 0.42
C GLY A 301 -0.01 -2.45 0.11
N TRP A 302 -0.79 -3.27 0.81
CA TRP A 302 -2.24 -3.28 0.75
C TRP A 302 -2.84 -1.98 1.32
N GLY A 303 -4.04 -1.62 0.85
CA GLY A 303 -4.81 -0.53 1.43
C GLY A 303 -6.31 -0.72 1.29
N PRO A 304 -7.10 -0.08 2.17
CA PRO A 304 -8.55 -0.08 2.03
C PRO A 304 -8.97 0.73 0.79
N HIS A 305 -9.87 0.17 0.00
CA HIS A 305 -10.53 0.84 -1.10
C HIS A 305 -11.84 0.12 -1.44
N THR A 306 -12.87 0.89 -1.74
CA THR A 306 -14.18 0.40 -2.16
C THR A 306 -14.51 0.91 -3.56
N ASP A 307 -15.51 0.34 -4.19
CA ASP A 307 -16.09 0.85 -5.44
C ASP A 307 -16.96 2.11 -5.25
N GLN A 308 -17.14 2.58 -4.00
CA GLN A 308 -17.95 3.75 -3.67
C GLN A 308 -17.07 4.93 -3.29
N SER A 309 -16.94 5.90 -4.19
CA SER A 309 -16.14 7.12 -3.96
C SER A 309 -16.59 7.90 -2.72
N LEU A 310 -17.89 7.95 -2.40
CA LEU A 310 -18.41 8.60 -1.19
C LEU A 310 -17.77 8.01 0.10
N ILE A 311 -17.66 6.68 0.17
CA ILE A 311 -17.11 5.97 1.32
C ILE A 311 -15.61 6.21 1.40
N ASN A 312 -14.93 5.98 0.29
CA ASN A 312 -13.49 6.18 0.14
C ASN A 312 -13.08 7.57 0.64
N ASN A 313 -13.76 8.61 0.19
CA ASN A 313 -13.37 9.98 0.49
C ASN A 313 -13.73 10.43 1.89
N ASN A 314 -14.85 9.97 2.45
CA ASN A 314 -15.14 10.16 3.87
C ASN A 314 -14.01 9.56 4.75
N GLN A 315 -13.52 8.38 4.39
CA GLN A 315 -12.46 7.69 5.12
C GLN A 315 -11.03 8.14 4.75
N ASN A 316 -10.86 8.95 3.70
CA ASN A 316 -9.55 9.27 3.08
C ASN A 316 -8.80 8.00 2.63
N TRP A 317 -9.53 7.12 1.93
CA TRP A 317 -9.07 5.84 1.43
C TRP A 317 -9.03 5.81 -0.11
N PRO A 318 -7.95 5.32 -0.71
CA PRO A 318 -6.66 5.01 -0.08
C PRO A 318 -5.92 6.30 0.29
N THR A 319 -4.87 6.19 1.11
CA THR A 319 -4.06 7.36 1.45
C THR A 319 -3.27 7.85 0.24
N SER A 320 -2.96 9.14 0.20
CA SER A 320 -2.19 9.73 -0.89
C SER A 320 -0.73 9.26 -0.87
N LEU A 321 -0.09 9.25 -2.05
CA LEU A 321 1.34 8.93 -2.17
C LEU A 321 2.21 9.81 -1.25
N ASN A 322 1.89 11.09 -1.10
CA ASN A 322 2.61 12.02 -0.21
C ASN A 322 2.54 11.60 1.26
N ALA A 323 1.39 11.10 1.71
CA ALA A 323 1.24 10.61 3.07
C ALA A 323 1.91 9.23 3.25
N LEU A 324 1.90 8.38 2.22
CA LEU A 324 2.65 7.13 2.20
C LEU A 324 4.17 7.36 2.29
N ILE A 325 4.69 8.32 1.54
CA ILE A 325 6.10 8.75 1.61
C ILE A 325 6.47 9.13 3.04
N ASN A 326 5.65 9.93 3.71
CA ASN A 326 5.90 10.28 5.11
C ASN A 326 5.83 9.07 6.05
N GLN A 327 4.91 8.12 5.83
CA GLN A 327 4.75 6.91 6.65
C GLN A 327 5.95 5.95 6.53
N PHE A 328 6.49 5.80 5.32
CA PHE A 328 7.67 4.96 5.07
C PHE A 328 8.97 5.61 5.54
N ASN A 329 9.00 6.93 5.69
CA ASN A 329 10.16 7.65 6.18
C ASN A 329 10.35 7.53 7.71
N GLN A 330 10.52 6.31 8.21
CA GLN A 330 10.75 6.07 9.63
C GLN A 330 12.18 6.47 10.03
N ALA A 331 12.29 7.26 11.10
CA ALA A 331 13.58 7.73 11.64
C ALA A 331 14.48 8.42 10.59
N GLY A 332 13.88 9.01 9.54
CA GLY A 332 14.60 9.70 8.46
C GLY A 332 15.27 8.76 7.45
N LEU A 333 14.76 7.54 7.24
CA LEU A 333 15.28 6.57 6.28
C LEU A 333 15.54 7.17 4.89
N PHE A 334 14.61 7.99 4.37
CA PHE A 334 14.72 8.54 3.02
C PHE A 334 15.78 9.62 2.92
N GLU A 335 15.93 10.47 3.93
CA GLU A 335 17.04 11.41 4.02
C GLU A 335 18.37 10.67 4.15
N ASN A 336 18.46 9.60 4.96
CA ASN A 336 19.69 8.82 5.08
C ASN A 336 20.04 8.17 3.73
N LEU A 337 19.10 7.53 3.04
CA LEU A 337 19.34 6.95 1.71
C LEU A 337 19.74 8.01 0.69
N HIS A 338 19.08 9.16 0.69
CA HIS A 338 19.43 10.30 -0.17
C HIS A 338 20.85 10.80 0.12
N ASP A 339 21.19 11.00 1.39
CA ASP A 339 22.53 11.41 1.84
C ASP A 339 23.59 10.38 1.46
N GLU A 340 23.22 9.11 1.32
CA GLU A 340 24.07 8.02 0.81
C GLU A 340 24.10 7.89 -0.72
N GLY A 341 23.51 8.86 -1.43
CA GLY A 341 23.56 8.97 -2.88
C GLY A 341 22.52 8.11 -3.62
N PHE A 342 21.50 7.58 -2.94
CA PHE A 342 20.42 6.83 -3.58
C PHE A 342 19.33 7.75 -4.13
N ASP A 343 18.87 7.46 -5.35
CA ASP A 343 17.63 8.00 -5.88
C ASP A 343 16.46 7.21 -5.28
N VAL A 344 15.78 7.79 -4.29
CA VAL A 344 14.67 7.11 -3.60
C VAL A 344 13.40 7.23 -4.44
N ILE A 345 12.87 6.09 -4.88
CA ILE A 345 11.66 6.02 -5.70
C ILE A 345 10.55 5.38 -4.89
N VAL A 346 9.49 6.11 -4.56
CA VAL A 346 8.33 5.54 -3.84
C VAL A 346 7.19 5.33 -4.82
N CYS A 347 6.63 4.12 -4.87
CA CYS A 347 5.52 3.79 -5.75
C CYS A 347 4.30 3.21 -5.02
N GLN A 348 3.13 3.55 -5.53
CA GLN A 348 1.82 3.21 -4.98
C GLN A 348 0.89 2.64 -6.06
N PHE A 349 0.29 1.47 -5.78
CA PHE A 349 -0.76 0.90 -6.63
C PHE A 349 -2.12 1.55 -6.34
N PHE A 350 -2.92 1.77 -7.39
CA PHE A 350 -4.30 2.22 -7.26
C PHE A 350 -5.26 1.41 -8.14
N PRO A 351 -6.27 0.73 -7.57
CA PRO A 351 -6.52 0.65 -6.13
C PRO A 351 -5.50 -0.27 -5.43
N PRO A 352 -5.19 -0.02 -4.15
CA PRO A 352 -4.16 -0.77 -3.43
C PRO A 352 -4.60 -2.17 -2.97
N ASN A 353 -5.81 -2.60 -3.30
CA ASN A 353 -6.34 -3.94 -3.02
C ASN A 353 -6.68 -4.75 -4.30
N ALA A 354 -6.16 -4.32 -5.46
CA ALA A 354 -6.18 -5.09 -6.71
C ALA A 354 -5.26 -6.32 -6.67
N TYR A 355 -5.45 -7.24 -7.61
CA TYR A 355 -4.71 -8.51 -7.67
C TYR A 355 -3.18 -8.33 -7.64
N ILE A 356 -2.47 -9.21 -6.92
CA ILE A 356 -1.02 -9.18 -6.81
C ILE A 356 -0.34 -9.38 -8.17
N ASP A 357 -0.89 -10.21 -9.06
CA ASP A 357 -0.35 -10.43 -10.41
C ASP A 357 -0.40 -9.16 -11.26
N LYS A 358 -1.46 -8.36 -11.16
CA LYS A 358 -1.61 -7.06 -11.82
C LYS A 358 -0.69 -6.00 -11.23
N ASN A 359 -0.53 -5.98 -9.91
CA ASN A 359 0.45 -5.11 -9.28
C ASN A 359 1.89 -5.48 -9.70
N ALA A 360 2.19 -6.78 -9.80
CA ALA A 360 3.47 -7.25 -10.30
C ALA A 360 3.72 -6.82 -11.76
N GLU A 361 2.74 -6.95 -12.65
CA GLU A 361 2.84 -6.50 -14.05
C GLU A 361 3.22 -5.01 -14.17
N LEU A 362 2.66 -4.15 -13.31
CA LEU A 362 2.99 -2.73 -13.28
C LEU A 362 4.39 -2.46 -12.70
N LEU A 363 4.78 -3.21 -11.68
CA LEU A 363 6.11 -3.10 -11.09
C LEU A 363 7.21 -3.55 -12.07
N GLU A 364 6.97 -4.59 -12.88
CA GLU A 364 7.86 -4.99 -13.97
C GLU A 364 8.09 -3.83 -14.96
N LYS A 365 7.02 -3.10 -15.31
CA LYS A 365 7.13 -1.91 -16.15
C LYS A 365 7.92 -0.80 -15.47
N LEU A 366 7.72 -0.56 -14.18
CA LEU A 366 8.50 0.43 -13.43
C LEU A 366 9.99 0.06 -13.39
N ILE A 367 10.33 -1.18 -13.06
CA ILE A 367 11.72 -1.65 -13.01
C ILE A 367 12.37 -1.50 -14.40
N ASN A 368 11.67 -1.88 -15.47
CA ASN A 368 12.16 -1.69 -16.83
C ASN A 368 12.35 -0.21 -17.20
N HIS A 369 11.40 0.65 -16.80
CA HIS A 369 11.52 2.09 -17.00
C HIS A 369 12.75 2.67 -16.28
N VAL A 370 12.88 2.38 -14.99
CA VAL A 370 14.03 2.82 -14.16
C VAL A 370 15.35 2.32 -14.74
N ASN A 371 15.42 1.05 -15.14
CA ASN A 371 16.61 0.49 -15.77
C ASN A 371 16.96 1.20 -17.08
N ASN A 372 15.98 1.43 -17.95
CA ASN A 372 16.21 2.14 -19.21
C ASN A 372 16.70 3.58 -18.97
N VAL A 373 16.11 4.29 -18.00
CA VAL A 373 16.51 5.67 -17.67
C VAL A 373 17.94 5.70 -17.10
N LYS A 374 18.30 4.84 -16.14
CA LYS A 374 19.65 4.87 -15.57
C LYS A 374 20.72 4.47 -16.58
N PHE A 375 20.44 3.52 -17.48
CA PHE A 375 21.37 3.18 -18.56
C PHE A 375 21.56 4.32 -19.56
N GLN A 376 20.52 5.13 -19.81
CA GLN A 376 20.65 6.36 -20.62
C GLN A 376 21.45 7.46 -19.90
N ASN A 377 21.52 7.41 -18.58
CA ASN A 377 22.34 8.28 -17.75
C ASN A 377 23.76 7.74 -17.52
N ASP A 378 24.18 6.74 -18.31
CA ASP A 378 25.47 6.03 -18.18
C ASP A 378 25.70 5.43 -16.78
N SER A 379 24.63 5.05 -16.07
CA SER A 379 24.72 4.35 -14.78
C SER A 379 24.20 2.91 -14.91
N TYR A 380 25.05 1.97 -14.50
CA TYR A 380 24.73 0.55 -14.38
C TYR A 380 24.77 0.09 -12.92
N GLN A 381 24.45 0.98 -11.97
CA GLN A 381 24.22 0.56 -10.58
C GLN A 381 22.91 -0.23 -10.47
N GLU A 382 22.96 -1.38 -9.81
CA GLU A 382 21.81 -2.27 -9.65
C GLU A 382 20.76 -1.69 -8.70
N ASN A 383 19.47 -1.96 -8.97
CA ASN A 383 18.39 -1.49 -8.11
C ASN A 383 18.47 -2.16 -6.74
N ILE A 384 18.02 -1.44 -5.72
CA ILE A 384 17.54 -2.02 -4.46
C ILE A 384 16.03 -1.86 -4.45
N ILE A 385 15.29 -2.93 -4.13
CA ILE A 385 13.83 -2.87 -4.05
C ILE A 385 13.40 -3.29 -2.66
N MET A 386 12.65 -2.42 -1.99
CA MET A 386 12.07 -2.64 -0.67
C MET A 386 10.55 -2.71 -0.79
N GLY A 387 10.02 -3.93 -0.71
CA GLY A 387 8.58 -4.15 -0.70
C GLY A 387 8.05 -4.04 0.73
N PHE A 388 6.95 -3.31 0.91
CA PHE A 388 6.28 -3.22 2.20
C PHE A 388 4.97 -4.01 2.18
N SER A 389 4.72 -4.87 3.17
CA SER A 389 3.48 -5.67 3.24
C SER A 389 3.24 -6.38 1.90
N ALA A 390 2.05 -6.29 1.31
CA ALA A 390 1.69 -6.90 0.04
C ALA A 390 2.56 -6.43 -1.15
N GLY A 391 3.26 -5.29 -1.01
CA GLY A 391 4.26 -4.82 -1.96
C GLY A 391 5.45 -5.76 -2.06
N SER A 392 5.77 -6.50 -0.99
CA SER A 392 6.73 -7.61 -1.02
C SER A 392 6.27 -8.77 -1.90
N LEU A 393 4.98 -9.09 -1.88
CA LEU A 393 4.42 -10.16 -2.71
C LEU A 393 4.42 -9.77 -4.19
N ALA A 394 4.04 -8.52 -4.49
CA ALA A 394 4.13 -7.96 -5.84
C ALA A 394 5.60 -7.92 -6.32
N THR A 395 6.54 -7.49 -5.47
CA THR A 395 7.99 -7.47 -5.78
C THR A 395 8.54 -8.86 -6.04
N ARG A 396 8.20 -9.83 -5.18
CA ARG A 396 8.59 -11.24 -5.34
C ARG A 396 8.13 -11.78 -6.69
N LEU A 397 6.86 -11.58 -7.03
CA LEU A 397 6.30 -12.08 -8.28
C LEU A 397 6.87 -11.35 -9.50
N ALA A 398 7.00 -10.01 -9.44
CA ALA A 398 7.57 -9.21 -10.52
C ALA A 398 9.00 -9.66 -10.85
N LEU A 399 9.87 -9.78 -9.84
CA LEU A 399 11.24 -10.24 -10.05
C LEU A 399 11.28 -11.65 -10.62
N GLN A 400 10.46 -12.59 -10.13
CA GLN A 400 10.42 -13.94 -10.70
C GLN A 400 9.98 -13.96 -12.17
N LYS A 401 8.96 -13.17 -12.52
CA LYS A 401 8.50 -13.03 -13.91
C LYS A 401 9.63 -12.50 -14.79
N MET A 402 10.29 -11.43 -14.37
CA MET A 402 11.42 -10.85 -15.11
C MET A 402 12.59 -11.83 -15.25
N GLU A 403 12.94 -12.57 -14.18
CA GLU A 403 13.99 -13.60 -14.23
C GLU A 403 13.64 -14.73 -15.20
N TYR A 404 12.40 -15.21 -15.14
CA TYR A 404 11.88 -16.24 -16.05
C TYR A 404 11.90 -15.75 -17.50
N GLU A 405 11.40 -14.55 -17.76
CA GLU A 405 11.36 -13.96 -19.09
C GLU A 405 12.76 -13.68 -19.63
N HIS A 406 13.68 -13.23 -18.78
CA HIS A 406 15.07 -12.98 -19.16
C HIS A 406 15.75 -14.25 -19.72
N LEU A 407 15.49 -15.39 -19.07
CA LEU A 407 16.10 -16.68 -19.41
C LEU A 407 15.33 -17.44 -20.51
N ASN A 408 14.01 -17.28 -20.61
CA ASN A 408 13.17 -18.11 -21.47
C ASN A 408 12.48 -17.36 -22.62
N ALA A 409 12.29 -16.04 -22.50
CA ALA A 409 11.47 -15.24 -23.42
C ALA A 409 12.18 -13.98 -23.95
N ASN A 410 13.52 -13.92 -23.85
CA ASN A 410 14.34 -12.78 -24.28
C ASN A 410 13.98 -11.44 -23.60
N GLY A 411 13.35 -11.50 -22.42
CA GLY A 411 13.01 -10.33 -21.60
C GLY A 411 14.25 -9.57 -21.08
N PRO A 412 14.08 -8.31 -20.64
CA PRO A 412 15.17 -7.55 -20.02
C PRO A 412 15.64 -8.19 -18.71
N HIS A 413 16.89 -7.98 -18.32
CA HIS A 413 17.38 -8.41 -17.01
C HIS A 413 16.81 -7.47 -15.93
N PRO A 414 16.35 -7.98 -14.75
CA PRO A 414 15.79 -7.13 -13.69
C PRO A 414 16.80 -6.14 -13.09
N HIS A 415 18.10 -6.45 -13.19
CA HIS A 415 19.22 -5.57 -12.84
C HIS A 415 19.06 -4.96 -11.43
N THR A 416 18.85 -5.86 -10.47
CA THR A 416 18.53 -5.62 -9.06
C THR A 416 19.52 -6.44 -8.22
N LYS A 417 20.15 -5.83 -7.22
CA LYS A 417 21.15 -6.50 -6.36
C LYS A 417 20.58 -6.98 -5.03
N LEU A 418 19.57 -6.28 -4.53
CA LEU A 418 18.98 -6.53 -3.22
C LEU A 418 17.46 -6.38 -3.28
N TYR A 419 16.77 -7.38 -2.76
CA TYR A 419 15.34 -7.33 -2.45
C TYR A 419 15.14 -7.38 -0.92
N ILE A 420 14.55 -6.32 -0.37
CA ILE A 420 14.20 -6.18 1.04
C ILE A 420 12.69 -6.42 1.18
N SER A 421 12.31 -7.52 1.82
CA SER A 421 10.93 -7.83 2.17
C SER A 421 10.61 -7.25 3.55
N ASN A 422 9.97 -6.09 3.62
CA ASN A 422 9.60 -5.46 4.88
C ASN A 422 8.15 -5.80 5.28
N ASP A 423 8.04 -6.62 6.32
CA ASP A 423 6.82 -7.20 6.84
C ASP A 423 5.95 -7.88 5.77
N GLY A 424 6.61 -8.50 4.78
CA GLY A 424 5.98 -9.14 3.64
C GLY A 424 5.28 -10.45 3.98
N GLU A 425 4.01 -10.59 3.62
CA GLU A 425 3.13 -11.70 4.05
C GLU A 425 3.27 -12.95 3.18
N HIS A 426 4.49 -13.42 2.96
CA HIS A 426 4.78 -14.58 2.11
C HIS A 426 3.99 -15.82 2.54
N GLY A 427 4.03 -16.15 3.84
CA GLY A 427 3.24 -17.22 4.44
C GLY A 427 1.74 -16.90 4.62
N GLY A 428 1.33 -15.64 4.34
CA GLY A 428 -0.03 -15.13 4.41
C GLY A 428 -0.28 -14.22 5.62
N ALA A 429 -1.32 -13.41 5.52
CA ALA A 429 -1.80 -12.52 6.58
C ALA A 429 -2.92 -13.16 7.40
N ASN A 430 -3.23 -12.58 8.56
CA ASN A 430 -4.26 -13.03 9.47
C ASN A 430 -5.29 -11.93 9.79
N VAL A 431 -6.56 -12.25 9.57
CA VAL A 431 -7.70 -11.55 10.17
C VAL A 431 -8.51 -12.62 10.89
N PRO A 432 -8.81 -12.49 12.19
CA PRO A 432 -9.46 -13.55 12.95
C PRO A 432 -10.69 -14.13 12.24
N LEU A 433 -10.76 -15.45 12.10
CA LEU A 433 -11.84 -16.09 11.34
C LEU A 433 -13.24 -15.74 11.87
N GLY A 434 -13.39 -15.65 13.19
CA GLY A 434 -14.65 -15.22 13.82
C GLY A 434 -15.08 -13.81 13.38
N MET A 435 -14.13 -12.92 13.13
CA MET A 435 -14.37 -11.56 12.67
C MET A 435 -14.79 -11.51 11.20
N GLN A 436 -14.14 -12.30 10.34
CA GLN A 436 -14.55 -12.43 8.94
C GLN A 436 -16.01 -12.93 8.83
N HIS A 437 -16.39 -13.92 9.66
CA HIS A 437 -17.78 -14.40 9.74
C HIS A 437 -18.74 -13.32 10.25
N ALA A 438 -18.34 -12.50 11.22
CA ALA A 438 -19.15 -11.40 11.71
C ALA A 438 -19.46 -10.36 10.62
N VAL A 439 -18.46 -9.96 9.83
CA VAL A 439 -18.64 -9.06 8.66
C VAL A 439 -19.62 -9.67 7.65
N LYS A 440 -19.44 -10.96 7.33
CA LYS A 440 -20.31 -11.65 6.37
C LYS A 440 -21.76 -11.75 6.87
N TYR A 441 -21.95 -12.01 8.16
CA TYR A 441 -23.27 -12.07 8.77
C TYR A 441 -24.00 -10.72 8.72
N LEU A 442 -23.31 -9.64 9.12
CA LEU A 442 -23.85 -8.27 9.04
C LEU A 442 -24.33 -7.92 7.63
N TRP A 443 -23.49 -8.18 6.63
CA TRP A 443 -23.82 -7.98 5.22
C TRP A 443 -25.08 -8.74 4.79
N GLU A 444 -25.20 -10.02 5.14
CA GLU A 444 -26.39 -10.81 4.79
C GLU A 444 -27.65 -10.35 5.51
N TYR A 445 -27.50 -9.75 6.70
CA TYR A 445 -28.61 -9.30 7.52
C TYR A 445 -29.21 -7.97 7.01
N GLU A 446 -28.37 -6.96 6.79
CA GLU A 446 -28.77 -5.62 6.36
C GLU A 446 -29.31 -5.61 4.92
N TYR A 447 -28.67 -6.37 4.01
CA TYR A 447 -28.97 -6.27 2.58
C TYR A 447 -30.12 -7.18 2.13
N ASN A 448 -30.38 -8.33 2.79
CA ASN A 448 -31.42 -9.29 2.35
C ASN A 448 -32.78 -9.16 3.05
N ASN A 449 -32.93 -8.36 4.12
CA ASN A 449 -34.18 -8.26 4.88
C ASN A 449 -35.07 -7.05 4.51
N VAL A 450 -34.85 -6.44 3.35
CA VAL A 450 -35.66 -5.31 2.83
C VAL A 450 -37.02 -5.80 2.26
N ILE A 451 -37.89 -6.36 3.11
CA ILE A 451 -39.34 -6.39 2.86
C ILE A 451 -40.08 -6.18 4.19
N ILE A 452 -39.93 -5.03 4.85
CA ILE A 452 -40.94 -4.53 5.80
C ILE A 452 -41.01 -2.99 5.72
N LEU A 453 -42.10 -2.49 5.12
CA LEU A 453 -42.69 -1.15 5.23
C LEU A 453 -41.73 0.07 5.28
N PRO A 454 -41.54 0.80 4.15
CA PRO A 454 -40.90 2.10 4.18
C PRO A 454 -41.76 3.07 4.99
N GLY A 455 -41.16 3.75 5.98
CA GLY A 455 -41.76 4.94 6.60
C GLY A 455 -42.19 4.86 8.07
N ILE A 456 -42.08 3.72 8.76
CA ILE A 456 -42.33 3.65 10.22
C ILE A 456 -41.15 3.05 11.00
N PHE A 457 -40.32 2.22 10.35
CA PHE A 457 -39.08 1.71 10.92
C PHE A 457 -38.02 1.69 9.82
N GLY A 458 -37.09 2.65 9.87
CA GLY A 458 -35.84 2.69 9.09
C GLY A 458 -35.94 2.21 7.65
N GLY A 459 -36.16 3.14 6.71
CA GLY A 459 -35.77 2.89 5.33
C GLY A 459 -34.31 2.43 5.29
N VAL A 460 -33.97 1.56 4.34
CA VAL A 460 -32.57 1.19 4.04
C VAL A 460 -31.74 2.45 4.20
N ASN A 461 -30.86 2.49 5.22
CA ASN A 461 -30.10 3.69 5.50
C ASN A 461 -28.89 3.63 4.58
N PRO A 462 -28.80 4.44 3.50
CA PRO A 462 -27.58 4.56 2.70
C PRO A 462 -26.36 5.05 3.52
N LEU A 463 -26.48 5.19 4.85
CA LEU A 463 -25.46 5.58 5.80
C LEU A 463 -24.75 4.43 6.54
N ASP A 464 -25.09 3.13 6.38
CA ASP A 464 -24.13 2.08 6.84
C ASP A 464 -23.03 1.81 5.81
N ALA A 465 -22.29 2.88 5.49
CA ALA A 465 -21.10 2.84 4.66
C ALA A 465 -20.02 1.91 5.21
N LYS A 466 -20.09 1.53 6.49
CA LYS A 466 -19.01 0.81 7.17
C LYS A 466 -19.16 -0.70 7.04
N THR A 467 -20.37 -1.25 7.20
CA THR A 467 -20.64 -2.67 6.90
C THR A 467 -20.37 -2.96 5.42
N TYR A 468 -20.79 -2.04 4.53
CA TYR A 468 -20.44 -2.10 3.11
C TYR A 468 -18.92 -2.14 2.89
N ALA A 469 -18.20 -1.17 3.46
CA ALA A 469 -16.76 -1.06 3.28
C ALA A 469 -16.02 -2.30 3.79
N LEU A 470 -16.35 -2.78 4.99
CA LEU A 470 -15.72 -3.97 5.56
C LEU A 470 -15.97 -5.22 4.73
N HIS A 471 -17.21 -5.42 4.24
CA HIS A 471 -17.54 -6.53 3.36
C HIS A 471 -16.74 -6.47 2.05
N TYR A 472 -16.70 -5.30 1.43
CA TYR A 472 -16.03 -5.09 0.15
C TYR A 472 -14.52 -5.25 0.27
N ILE A 473 -13.90 -4.64 1.29
CA ILE A 473 -12.48 -4.73 1.60
C ILE A 473 -12.06 -6.17 1.91
N LEU A 474 -12.86 -6.93 2.68
CA LEU A 474 -12.59 -8.35 2.96
C LEU A 474 -12.63 -9.22 1.69
N ASN A 475 -13.53 -8.90 0.76
CA ASN A 475 -13.72 -9.66 -0.49
C ASN A 475 -12.88 -9.15 -1.66
N ALA A 476 -12.09 -8.09 -1.47
CA ALA A 476 -11.18 -7.58 -2.49
C ALA A 476 -10.15 -8.66 -2.89
N PRO A 477 -9.70 -8.68 -4.16
CA PRO A 477 -8.77 -9.69 -4.67
C PRO A 477 -7.53 -9.87 -3.81
N LEU A 478 -6.82 -8.78 -3.50
CA LEU A 478 -5.58 -8.84 -2.73
C LEU A 478 -5.82 -9.37 -1.32
N SER A 479 -6.92 -8.97 -0.67
CA SER A 479 -7.30 -9.47 0.65
C SER A 479 -7.47 -11.00 0.65
N ARG A 480 -8.14 -11.54 -0.39
CA ARG A 480 -8.34 -12.99 -0.55
C ARG A 480 -7.04 -13.74 -0.91
N GLU A 481 -6.12 -13.09 -1.61
CA GLU A 481 -4.78 -13.63 -1.93
C GLU A 481 -3.86 -13.65 -0.70
N LEU A 482 -3.96 -12.65 0.19
CA LEU A 482 -3.16 -12.55 1.41
C LEU A 482 -3.60 -13.50 2.52
N LEU A 483 -4.90 -13.58 2.80
CA LEU A 483 -5.39 -14.24 4.01
C LEU A 483 -5.09 -15.74 4.04
N HIS A 484 -4.41 -16.17 5.11
CA HIS A 484 -4.06 -17.58 5.32
C HIS A 484 -5.31 -18.44 5.53
N TYR A 485 -6.30 -17.92 6.25
CA TYR A 485 -7.62 -18.52 6.37
C TYR A 485 -8.70 -17.57 5.90
N PHE A 486 -9.65 -18.08 5.11
CA PHE A 486 -10.78 -17.34 4.60
C PHE A 486 -12.11 -17.96 5.04
N HIS A 487 -13.07 -17.13 5.45
CA HIS A 487 -14.31 -17.59 6.11
C HIS A 487 -15.14 -18.59 5.27
N THR A 488 -15.08 -18.52 3.93
CA THR A 488 -15.81 -19.45 3.05
C THR A 488 -15.25 -20.88 3.07
N LYS A 489 -14.06 -21.08 3.64
CA LYS A 489 -13.45 -22.41 3.82
C LYS A 489 -13.62 -22.94 5.24
N THR A 490 -14.25 -22.18 6.13
CA THR A 490 -14.58 -22.69 7.46
C THR A 490 -15.67 -23.76 7.36
N GLY A 491 -15.52 -24.85 8.11
CA GLY A 491 -16.49 -25.93 8.15
C GLY A 491 -17.73 -25.61 8.99
N SER A 492 -18.64 -26.57 9.04
CA SER A 492 -19.90 -26.46 9.80
C SER A 492 -19.85 -27.25 11.10
N GLY A 493 -20.95 -27.16 11.86
CA GLY A 493 -21.16 -27.91 13.10
C GLY A 493 -20.86 -29.41 13.04
N THR A 494 -21.11 -30.05 11.89
CA THR A 494 -20.95 -31.51 11.66
C THR A 494 -19.72 -31.87 10.84
N SER A 495 -19.07 -30.90 10.20
CA SER A 495 -17.88 -31.10 9.35
C SER A 495 -16.99 -29.88 9.44
N PRO A 496 -16.15 -29.80 10.49
CA PRO A 496 -15.19 -28.70 10.66
C PRO A 496 -14.20 -28.63 9.51
N GLY A 497 -13.72 -27.43 9.22
CA GLY A 497 -12.80 -27.16 8.11
C GLY A 497 -12.21 -25.77 8.21
N GLN A 498 -11.11 -25.56 7.50
CA GLN A 498 -10.45 -24.27 7.35
C GLN A 498 -9.51 -24.32 6.14
N GLY A 499 -9.22 -23.16 5.56
CA GLY A 499 -8.27 -23.03 4.46
C GLY A 499 -8.28 -21.63 3.86
N ALA A 500 -7.38 -21.40 2.92
CA ALA A 500 -7.30 -20.15 2.16
C ALA A 500 -8.35 -20.08 1.04
N ASP A 501 -8.61 -18.87 0.56
CA ASP A 501 -9.39 -18.67 -0.66
C ASP A 501 -8.69 -19.28 -1.89
N ASN A 502 -9.46 -19.63 -2.93
CA ASN A 502 -8.91 -20.13 -4.19
C ASN A 502 -8.00 -19.12 -4.90
N LEU A 503 -8.22 -17.80 -4.72
CA LEU A 503 -7.35 -16.77 -5.27
C LEU A 503 -5.93 -16.87 -4.71
N ARG A 504 -5.76 -17.08 -3.40
CA ARG A 504 -4.45 -17.35 -2.80
C ARG A 504 -3.76 -18.55 -3.42
N THR A 505 -4.48 -19.66 -3.61
CA THR A 505 -3.92 -20.85 -4.27
C THR A 505 -3.48 -20.55 -5.70
N THR A 506 -4.28 -19.75 -6.43
CA THR A 506 -3.96 -19.35 -7.81
C THR A 506 -2.70 -18.50 -7.86
N TYR A 507 -2.60 -17.49 -6.99
CA TYR A 507 -1.41 -16.65 -6.82
C TYR A 507 -0.16 -17.49 -6.48
N LEU A 508 -0.24 -18.38 -5.47
CA LEU A 508 0.90 -19.20 -5.06
C LEU A 508 1.39 -20.14 -6.17
N ASN A 509 0.49 -20.61 -7.05
CA ASN A 509 0.87 -21.43 -8.20
C ASN A 509 1.71 -20.65 -9.24
N LEU A 510 1.56 -19.32 -9.33
CA LEU A 510 2.37 -18.49 -10.23
C LEU A 510 3.86 -18.58 -9.89
N HIS A 511 4.21 -18.69 -8.60
CA HIS A 511 5.61 -18.86 -8.18
C HIS A 511 6.22 -20.19 -8.66
N THR A 512 5.39 -21.20 -8.89
CA THR A 512 5.83 -22.46 -9.51
C THR A 512 5.98 -22.28 -11.02
N THR A 513 5.02 -21.59 -11.66
CA THR A 513 5.04 -21.29 -13.10
C THR A 513 6.27 -20.48 -13.51
N TYR A 514 6.64 -19.46 -12.73
CA TYR A 514 7.75 -18.55 -13.02
C TYR A 514 9.08 -18.97 -12.38
N ASN A 515 9.20 -20.20 -11.89
CA ASN A 515 10.51 -20.73 -11.51
C ASN A 515 11.34 -21.02 -12.78
N HIS A 516 12.64 -20.75 -12.75
CA HIS A 516 13.54 -20.98 -13.88
C HIS A 516 14.64 -22.00 -13.56
N SER A 517 15.30 -22.51 -14.60
CA SER A 517 16.27 -23.62 -14.50
C SER A 517 17.50 -23.32 -13.64
N LYS A 518 17.84 -22.04 -13.47
CA LYS A 518 18.95 -21.59 -12.60
C LYS A 518 18.55 -21.40 -11.13
N ASN A 519 17.26 -21.49 -10.77
CA ASN A 519 16.81 -21.40 -9.39
C ASN A 519 16.53 -22.81 -8.82
N GLY A 520 17.56 -23.41 -8.22
CA GLY A 520 17.46 -24.70 -7.54
C GLY A 520 17.38 -24.61 -6.02
N ALA A 521 17.82 -23.48 -5.43
CA ALA A 521 17.96 -23.33 -3.98
C ALA A 521 16.78 -22.62 -3.31
N ARG A 522 16.10 -21.71 -4.02
CA ARG A 522 15.06 -20.83 -3.48
C ARG A 522 13.76 -20.98 -4.26
N LEU A 523 13.25 -22.21 -4.33
CA LEU A 523 12.02 -22.51 -5.07
C LEU A 523 10.87 -21.60 -4.64
N GLY A 524 10.21 -20.99 -5.62
CA GLY A 524 9.09 -20.08 -5.41
C GLY A 524 9.49 -18.64 -5.08
N TYR A 525 10.77 -18.28 -5.07
CA TYR A 525 11.27 -16.90 -4.91
C TYR A 525 12.17 -16.50 -6.08
N PRO A 526 12.45 -15.20 -6.26
CA PRO A 526 13.44 -14.76 -7.23
C PRO A 526 14.87 -15.07 -6.71
N SER A 527 15.83 -15.22 -7.61
CA SER A 527 17.16 -15.78 -7.32
C SER A 527 18.35 -15.00 -7.86
N PHE A 528 18.13 -13.97 -8.69
CA PHE A 528 19.21 -13.16 -9.26
C PHE A 528 19.84 -12.22 -8.23
N GLN A 529 19.04 -11.78 -7.26
CA GLN A 529 19.41 -10.85 -6.20
C GLN A 529 19.51 -11.54 -4.83
N ARG A 530 20.26 -10.89 -3.92
CA ARG A 530 20.21 -11.19 -2.48
C ARG A 530 18.83 -10.81 -1.94
N MET A 531 18.32 -11.57 -0.97
CA MET A 531 17.03 -11.29 -0.35
C MET A 531 17.15 -11.24 1.16
N ILE A 532 16.59 -10.19 1.78
CA ILE A 532 16.51 -10.07 3.24
C ILE A 532 15.06 -9.86 3.66
N SER A 533 14.72 -10.28 4.88
CA SER A 533 13.37 -10.15 5.42
C SER A 533 13.39 -9.41 6.74
N ILE A 534 12.50 -8.43 6.87
CA ILE A 534 12.28 -7.65 8.08
C ILE A 534 10.88 -7.96 8.59
N SER A 535 10.75 -8.25 9.88
CA SER A 535 9.47 -8.45 10.57
C SER A 535 9.33 -7.45 11.71
N ASN A 536 8.15 -6.84 11.81
CA ASN A 536 7.77 -5.98 12.93
C ASN A 536 7.36 -6.78 14.19
N GLY A 537 7.46 -8.11 14.13
CA GLY A 537 7.16 -9.00 15.24
C GLY A 537 8.39 -9.59 15.92
N SER A 538 8.19 -10.16 17.11
CA SER A 538 9.27 -10.68 17.95
C SER A 538 9.94 -11.94 17.38
N SER A 539 11.27 -12.05 17.55
CA SER A 539 12.09 -13.25 17.28
C SER A 539 12.05 -14.30 18.38
N THR A 540 11.59 -13.93 19.57
CA THR A 540 11.58 -14.79 20.75
C THR A 540 10.22 -14.71 21.42
N PRO A 541 9.41 -15.78 21.43
CA PRO A 541 8.29 -15.81 22.34
C PRO A 541 8.86 -15.75 23.76
N SER A 542 8.53 -14.70 24.51
CA SER A 542 9.03 -14.47 25.87
C SER A 542 8.40 -15.41 26.92
N TYR A 543 7.64 -16.43 26.47
CA TYR A 543 6.82 -17.28 27.33
C TYR A 543 6.64 -18.69 26.73
N ASP A 544 6.42 -19.64 27.64
CA ASP A 544 6.06 -21.02 27.33
C ASP A 544 4.54 -21.12 27.14
N PHE A 545 4.10 -21.47 25.93
CA PHE A 545 2.68 -21.64 25.57
C PHE A 545 2.01 -22.82 26.31
N SER A 546 2.74 -23.58 27.12
CA SER A 546 2.16 -24.58 28.03
C SER A 546 1.52 -23.95 29.29
N ASN A 547 1.82 -22.69 29.62
CA ASN A 547 1.37 -22.00 30.83
C ASN A 547 0.48 -20.77 30.54
N TYR A 548 -0.84 -20.99 30.46
CA TYR A 548 -1.88 -19.99 30.17
C TYR A 548 -2.29 -19.11 31.38
N SER A 549 -1.49 -19.04 32.46
CA SER A 549 -1.93 -18.48 33.73
C SER A 549 -1.54 -17.02 34.01
N SER A 550 -0.83 -16.35 33.09
CA SER A 550 -0.37 -14.95 33.26
C SER A 550 -0.86 -14.01 32.15
N ASN A 551 -1.18 -12.77 32.53
CA ASN A 551 -1.49 -11.69 31.60
C ASN A 551 -0.25 -11.39 30.74
N HIS A 552 -0.30 -11.72 29.45
CA HIS A 552 0.80 -11.49 28.52
C HIS A 552 0.33 -10.54 27.43
N PRO A 553 0.46 -9.22 27.55
CA PRO A 553 0.21 -8.31 26.42
C PRO A 553 1.17 -8.65 25.27
N PRO A 554 0.74 -8.73 24.00
CA PRO A 554 -0.61 -8.57 23.43
C PRO A 554 -1.51 -9.84 23.40
N TYR A 555 -1.07 -10.95 23.96
CA TYR A 555 -1.74 -12.26 23.96
C TYR A 555 -2.96 -12.32 24.90
N PRO A 556 -4.05 -12.98 24.48
CA PRO A 556 -5.14 -13.34 25.37
C PRO A 556 -4.64 -14.26 26.49
N SER A 557 -5.13 -14.07 27.71
CA SER A 557 -4.90 -15.02 28.80
C SER A 557 -5.50 -16.41 28.50
N GLN A 558 -6.41 -16.51 27.51
CA GLN A 558 -7.12 -17.73 27.15
C GLN A 558 -7.14 -17.94 25.62
N THR A 559 -6.68 -19.10 25.17
CA THR A 559 -6.79 -19.48 23.75
C THR A 559 -8.24 -19.81 23.38
N GLY A 560 -8.67 -19.37 22.20
CA GLY A 560 -10.08 -19.43 21.83
C GLY A 560 -10.98 -18.47 22.62
N ALA A 561 -10.41 -17.41 23.21
CA ALA A 561 -11.17 -16.40 23.92
C ALA A 561 -12.29 -15.82 23.05
N ILE A 562 -13.41 -15.54 23.71
CA ILE A 562 -14.55 -14.87 23.10
C ILE A 562 -14.23 -13.38 23.11
N PHE A 563 -13.91 -12.81 21.95
CA PHE A 563 -13.70 -11.37 21.83
C PHE A 563 -15.00 -10.62 21.55
N PHE A 564 -16.07 -11.34 21.17
CA PHE A 564 -17.39 -10.76 20.94
C PHE A 564 -18.50 -11.74 21.31
N LYS A 565 -19.44 -11.31 22.16
CA LYS A 565 -20.66 -12.05 22.49
C LYS A 565 -21.84 -11.11 22.66
N GLN A 566 -23.01 -11.50 22.17
CA GLN A 566 -24.25 -10.75 22.41
C GLN A 566 -25.39 -11.67 22.85
N ASN A 567 -26.09 -11.25 23.91
CA ASN A 567 -27.24 -11.95 24.48
C ASN A 567 -28.39 -10.94 24.74
N GLY A 568 -29.50 -10.93 23.97
CA GLY A 568 -30.60 -10.01 24.32
C GLY A 568 -31.81 -9.89 23.37
N SER A 569 -32.87 -9.22 23.88
CA SER A 569 -34.16 -8.85 23.26
C SER A 569 -34.70 -7.53 23.89
N LEU A 570 -35.31 -6.62 23.10
CA LEU A 570 -36.09 -5.46 23.59
C LEU A 570 -37.62 -5.67 23.46
N MET A 571 -38.06 -6.67 22.67
CA MET A 571 -39.46 -7.09 22.53
C MET A 571 -39.56 -8.60 22.27
N GLY A 572 -40.47 -9.28 22.99
CA GLY A 572 -40.49 -10.74 23.17
C GLY A 572 -40.81 -11.65 21.97
N TRP A 573 -40.84 -11.16 20.72
CA TRP A 573 -41.34 -11.91 19.57
C TRP A 573 -40.26 -12.63 18.73
N VAL A 574 -39.00 -12.13 18.74
CA VAL A 574 -37.83 -12.79 18.14
C VAL A 574 -36.58 -12.49 18.99
N ASN A 575 -35.87 -13.50 19.49
CA ASN A 575 -34.61 -13.35 20.22
C ASN A 575 -33.44 -13.91 19.41
N ARG A 576 -32.22 -13.36 19.59
CA ARG A 576 -31.01 -13.83 18.91
C ARG A 576 -29.81 -13.84 19.86
N ARG A 577 -28.81 -14.67 19.55
CA ARG A 577 -27.52 -14.73 20.25
C ARG A 577 -26.38 -14.97 19.27
N PHE A 578 -25.26 -14.30 19.54
CA PHE A 578 -24.07 -14.28 18.70
C PHE A 578 -22.81 -14.48 19.53
N GLU A 579 -21.83 -15.16 18.96
CA GLU A 579 -20.51 -15.37 19.56
C GLU A 579 -19.45 -15.48 18.46
N ALA A 580 -18.36 -14.72 18.60
CA ALA A 580 -17.15 -14.84 17.79
C ALA A 580 -15.93 -15.03 18.70
N THR A 581 -15.05 -15.95 18.30
CA THR A 581 -13.91 -16.36 19.13
C THR A 581 -12.62 -16.45 18.32
N PHE A 582 -11.49 -16.29 19.00
CA PHE A 582 -10.18 -16.56 18.40
C PHE A 582 -10.00 -18.05 18.08
N LEU A 583 -9.01 -18.34 17.25
CA LEU A 583 -8.59 -19.69 16.92
C LEU A 583 -8.03 -20.42 18.14
N LYS A 584 -8.26 -21.73 18.13
CA LYS A 584 -7.72 -22.67 19.10
C LYS A 584 -7.47 -23.99 18.38
N HIS A 585 -6.42 -24.69 18.79
CA HIS A 585 -6.15 -26.05 18.34
C HIS A 585 -7.23 -27.05 18.80
N GLY A 586 -7.38 -28.16 18.08
CA GLY A 586 -8.53 -29.05 18.23
C GLY A 586 -9.73 -28.61 17.40
N THR A 587 -10.87 -29.26 17.63
CA THR A 587 -12.14 -28.83 17.04
C THR A 587 -12.73 -27.70 17.87
N HIS A 588 -12.87 -26.52 17.26
CA HIS A 588 -13.31 -25.31 17.95
C HIS A 588 -14.33 -24.54 17.13
N ARG A 589 -15.22 -23.83 17.82
CA ARG A 589 -16.27 -23.01 17.21
C ARG A 589 -15.81 -21.56 17.18
N VAL A 590 -15.56 -21.05 15.97
CA VAL A 590 -15.04 -19.70 15.75
C VAL A 590 -16.13 -18.65 15.58
N PHE A 591 -17.32 -19.07 15.16
CA PHE A 591 -18.49 -18.19 15.04
C PHE A 591 -19.80 -18.97 15.24
N TYR A 592 -20.78 -18.34 15.89
CA TYR A 592 -22.07 -18.95 16.21
C TYR A 592 -23.21 -17.93 16.20
N TYR A 593 -24.34 -18.36 15.62
CA TYR A 593 -25.60 -17.62 15.61
C TYR A 593 -26.78 -18.56 15.89
N GLU A 594 -27.61 -18.21 16.87
CA GLU A 594 -28.91 -18.83 17.11
C GLU A 594 -30.03 -17.79 17.21
N TYR A 595 -31.24 -18.22 16.83
CA TYR A 595 -32.44 -17.41 16.92
C TYR A 595 -33.58 -18.17 17.59
N LYS A 596 -34.53 -17.44 18.15
CA LYS A 596 -35.73 -17.94 18.79
C LYS A 596 -36.93 -17.16 18.30
N GLN A 597 -37.86 -17.84 17.65
CA GLN A 597 -39.16 -17.28 17.32
C GLN A 597 -40.11 -17.42 18.54
N LEU A 598 -41.11 -16.55 18.64
CA LEU A 598 -42.12 -16.59 19.69
C LEU A 598 -42.70 -18.01 19.88
N PHE A 599 -42.72 -18.48 21.13
CA PHE A 599 -43.18 -19.83 21.54
C PHE A 599 -42.46 -21.03 20.88
N LYS A 600 -41.33 -20.82 20.18
CA LYS A 600 -40.49 -21.88 19.63
C LYS A 600 -39.19 -22.06 20.46
N PRO A 601 -38.57 -23.24 20.43
CA PRO A 601 -37.24 -23.43 21.00
C PRO A 601 -36.19 -22.62 20.21
N TRP A 602 -35.03 -22.41 20.83
CA TRP A 602 -33.87 -21.88 20.11
C TRP A 602 -33.49 -22.80 18.95
N LYS A 603 -33.13 -22.20 17.82
CA LYS A 603 -32.63 -22.89 16.64
C LYS A 603 -31.31 -22.27 16.22
N VAL A 604 -30.33 -23.13 15.97
CA VAL A 604 -29.06 -22.74 15.37
C VAL A 604 -29.33 -22.22 13.96
N GLY A 605 -28.97 -20.96 13.71
CA GLY A 605 -29.03 -20.35 12.39
C GLY A 605 -27.75 -20.60 11.61
N TYR A 606 -26.60 -20.45 12.25
CA TYR A 606 -25.30 -20.65 11.64
C TYR A 606 -24.26 -21.05 12.69
N GLU A 607 -23.37 -21.97 12.34
CA GLU A 607 -22.27 -22.42 13.19
C GLU A 607 -21.05 -22.73 12.32
N ALA A 608 -19.94 -22.04 12.60
CA ALA A 608 -18.66 -22.22 11.92
C ALA A 608 -17.65 -22.89 12.85
N LYS A 609 -17.05 -24.01 12.40
CA LYS A 609 -16.06 -24.79 13.16
C LYS A 609 -14.79 -25.03 12.36
N THR A 610 -13.66 -24.92 13.05
CA THR A 610 -12.32 -25.29 12.56
C THR A 610 -11.87 -26.58 13.23
N LYS A 611 -10.90 -27.28 12.64
CA LYS A 611 -10.27 -28.46 13.25
C LYS A 611 -8.76 -28.39 13.10
N ASP A 612 -8.05 -28.27 14.21
CA ASP A 612 -6.58 -28.24 14.26
C ASP A 612 -5.95 -27.12 13.40
N PRO A 613 -6.47 -25.86 13.46
CA PRO A 613 -5.86 -24.75 12.74
C PRO A 613 -4.47 -24.40 13.32
N LEU A 614 -3.63 -23.79 12.49
CA LEU A 614 -2.52 -22.95 12.97
C LEU A 614 -3.13 -21.74 13.69
N VAL A 615 -2.82 -21.56 14.97
CA VAL A 615 -3.36 -20.50 15.81
C VAL A 615 -2.55 -19.23 15.57
N LEU A 616 -2.94 -18.51 14.52
CA LEU A 616 -2.31 -17.25 14.11
C LEU A 616 -2.81 -16.04 14.91
N ASP A 617 -4.00 -16.17 15.50
CA ASP A 617 -4.61 -15.13 16.32
C ASP A 617 -3.71 -14.84 17.52
N ASN A 618 -3.16 -13.62 17.54
CA ASN A 618 -2.13 -13.20 18.49
C ASN A 618 -0.89 -14.09 18.48
N ALA A 619 -0.39 -14.52 17.33
CA ALA A 619 0.99 -15.00 17.22
C ALA A 619 1.99 -13.81 17.32
N PRO A 620 3.27 -14.03 17.68
CA PRO A 620 4.31 -13.03 17.50
C PRO A 620 4.31 -12.52 16.06
N GLY A 621 4.33 -11.21 15.85
CA GLY A 621 4.10 -10.62 14.53
C GLY A 621 3.78 -9.13 14.54
N GLY A 622 3.70 -8.54 13.36
CA GLY A 622 3.13 -7.21 13.15
C GLY A 622 1.65 -7.21 13.54
N ILE A 623 1.28 -6.36 14.50
CA ILE A 623 -0.10 -6.20 14.97
C ILE A 623 -0.73 -4.97 14.32
N ILE A 624 -2.03 -4.95 14.07
CA ILE A 624 -2.69 -3.71 13.63
C ILE A 624 -3.43 -3.12 14.83
N PHE A 625 -3.06 -1.91 15.26
CA PHE A 625 -3.91 -1.09 16.15
C PHE A 625 -4.74 -0.14 15.31
N ILE A 626 -5.95 -0.56 14.98
CA ILE A 626 -6.92 0.33 14.35
C ILE A 626 -7.55 1.09 15.52
N GLU A 627 -7.30 2.38 15.69
CA GLU A 627 -7.86 3.15 16.82
C GLU A 627 -9.40 3.27 16.83
N GLN A 628 -10.09 2.57 15.93
CA GLN A 628 -11.39 1.98 16.21
C GLN A 628 -11.36 0.54 15.68
N ASN A 629 -10.88 -0.39 16.52
CA ASN A 629 -10.77 -1.82 16.24
C ASN A 629 -11.96 -2.23 15.35
N PRO A 630 -11.79 -2.86 14.17
CA PRO A 630 -12.97 -3.14 13.36
C PRO A 630 -13.92 -4.11 14.06
N ILE A 631 -13.50 -4.78 15.14
CA ILE A 631 -14.41 -5.38 16.12
C ILE A 631 -15.31 -4.33 16.78
N ILE A 632 -14.80 -3.16 17.24
CA ILE A 632 -15.59 -1.99 17.71
C ILE A 632 -16.56 -1.50 16.63
N GLU A 633 -16.14 -1.43 15.36
CA GLU A 633 -17.04 -0.95 14.31
C GLU A 633 -18.13 -1.95 13.97
N ILE A 634 -17.76 -3.21 13.71
CA ILE A 634 -18.68 -4.35 13.59
C ILE A 634 -19.61 -4.39 14.81
N ASN A 635 -19.08 -4.09 15.99
CA ASN A 635 -19.82 -4.04 17.23
C ASN A 635 -20.81 -2.87 17.30
N ASN A 636 -20.43 -1.66 16.90
CA ASN A 636 -21.34 -0.51 16.88
C ASN A 636 -22.52 -0.78 15.94
N GLN A 637 -22.25 -1.40 14.78
CA GLN A 637 -23.31 -1.79 13.85
C GLN A 637 -24.18 -2.92 14.41
N LEU A 638 -23.59 -3.96 15.00
CA LEU A 638 -24.34 -5.02 15.69
C LEU A 638 -25.16 -4.47 16.87
N GLN A 639 -24.70 -3.44 17.59
CA GLN A 639 -25.46 -2.78 18.66
C GLN A 639 -26.66 -1.98 18.14
N SER A 640 -26.53 -1.36 16.96
CA SER A 640 -27.63 -0.59 16.36
C SER A 640 -28.74 -1.50 15.79
N GLU A 641 -28.36 -2.69 15.33
CA GLU A 641 -29.24 -3.65 14.67
C GLU A 641 -29.79 -4.76 15.58
N LEU A 642 -29.15 -5.01 16.73
CA LEU A 642 -29.49 -6.10 17.65
C LEU A 642 -29.64 -5.59 19.08
N THR A 643 -30.61 -6.14 19.80
CA THR A 643 -30.99 -5.68 21.14
C THR A 643 -30.06 -6.21 22.24
N GLY A 644 -29.51 -5.31 23.07
CA GLY A 644 -28.70 -5.62 24.26
C GLY A 644 -27.21 -5.30 24.07
N ALA A 645 -26.54 -4.85 25.14
CA ALA A 645 -25.12 -4.53 25.09
C ALA A 645 -24.28 -5.81 24.92
N PRO A 646 -23.39 -5.88 23.93
CA PRO A 646 -22.46 -6.98 23.75
C PRO A 646 -21.41 -6.98 24.87
N ASP A 647 -20.98 -8.18 25.23
CA ASP A 647 -19.88 -8.47 26.12
C ASP A 647 -18.61 -8.57 25.26
N ILE A 648 -17.72 -7.59 25.39
CA ILE A 648 -16.53 -7.39 24.54
C ILE A 648 -15.32 -7.26 25.43
N GLU A 649 -14.25 -7.97 25.06
CA GLU A 649 -12.95 -7.81 25.69
C GLU A 649 -12.04 -6.95 24.81
N GLN A 650 -12.06 -5.64 25.06
CA GLN A 650 -11.36 -4.62 24.27
C GLN A 650 -9.83 -4.66 24.42
N ASN A 651 -9.31 -5.43 25.38
CA ASN A 651 -7.88 -5.56 25.63
C ASN A 651 -7.19 -6.53 24.66
N TYR A 652 -7.93 -7.23 23.81
CA TYR A 652 -7.35 -8.15 22.86
C TYR A 652 -6.85 -7.46 21.60
N LEU A 653 -5.63 -7.80 21.23
CA LEU A 653 -5.05 -7.44 19.96
C LEU A 653 -5.24 -8.58 18.96
N PHE A 654 -4.84 -8.37 17.72
CA PHE A 654 -4.64 -9.48 16.79
C PHE A 654 -3.41 -9.23 15.93
N SER A 655 -2.63 -10.29 15.77
CA SER A 655 -1.52 -10.35 14.82
C SER A 655 -2.07 -10.38 13.41
N PHE A 656 -1.61 -9.45 12.58
CA PHE A 656 -1.91 -9.40 11.16
C PHE A 656 -0.83 -10.13 10.36
N THR A 657 0.44 -9.90 10.66
CA THR A 657 1.60 -10.54 10.01
C THR A 657 2.43 -11.34 11.01
N PRO A 658 2.14 -12.64 11.22
CA PRO A 658 2.96 -13.47 12.10
C PRO A 658 4.42 -13.54 11.63
N THR A 659 5.39 -13.32 12.53
CA THR A 659 6.84 -13.27 12.22
C THR A 659 7.32 -14.48 11.43
N VAL A 660 6.81 -15.68 11.78
CA VAL A 660 7.19 -16.92 11.10
C VAL A 660 6.70 -17.01 9.67
N LEU A 661 5.59 -16.34 9.35
CA LEU A 661 5.05 -16.26 7.99
C LEU A 661 5.76 -15.17 7.18
N THR A 662 6.18 -14.08 7.83
CA THR A 662 7.00 -13.00 7.23
C THR A 662 8.38 -13.50 6.79
N HIS A 663 9.03 -14.31 7.64
CA HIS A 663 10.33 -14.91 7.32
C HIS A 663 10.25 -16.24 6.54
N ASP A 664 9.04 -16.66 6.16
CA ASP A 664 8.76 -17.91 5.44
C ASP A 664 9.53 -19.12 6.00
N VAL A 665 9.36 -19.34 7.30
CA VAL A 665 10.04 -20.42 8.02
C VAL A 665 9.53 -21.78 7.55
N LYS A 666 10.43 -22.63 7.07
CA LYS A 666 10.09 -23.93 6.45
C LYS A 666 10.02 -25.09 7.44
N ASP A 667 10.71 -25.01 8.58
CA ASP A 667 10.73 -26.08 9.59
C ASP A 667 9.66 -25.93 10.70
N LEU A 668 8.53 -25.30 10.35
CA LEU A 668 7.36 -25.17 11.24
C LEU A 668 6.65 -26.52 11.42
N SER A 669 6.99 -27.24 12.49
CA SER A 669 6.24 -28.43 12.89
C SER A 669 4.98 -28.03 13.69
N SER A 670 3.90 -27.74 12.97
CA SER A 670 2.59 -27.42 13.57
C SER A 670 2.03 -28.56 14.44
N SER A 671 2.48 -29.81 14.22
CA SER A 671 2.09 -30.99 15.00
C SER A 671 2.83 -31.12 16.34
N LEU A 672 4.00 -30.50 16.51
CA LEU A 672 4.77 -30.58 17.76
C LEU A 672 4.30 -29.57 18.82
N ASN A 673 3.67 -28.47 18.39
CA ASN A 673 3.27 -27.38 19.29
C ASN A 673 1.76 -27.13 19.31
N ASN A 674 0.92 -28.17 19.12
CA ASN A 674 -0.54 -28.03 19.13
C ASN A 674 -1.03 -26.85 18.25
N GLY A 675 -0.49 -26.70 17.04
CA GLY A 675 -0.88 -25.62 16.11
C GLY A 675 -0.43 -24.21 16.50
N TYR A 676 0.38 -23.98 17.53
CA TYR A 676 0.89 -22.65 17.85
C TYR A 676 2.24 -22.38 17.13
N PRO A 677 2.40 -21.23 16.42
CA PRO A 677 3.63 -20.87 15.71
C PRO A 677 4.72 -20.37 16.67
N THR A 678 5.08 -21.17 17.66
CA THR A 678 6.08 -20.82 18.68
C THR A 678 7.47 -21.11 18.11
N TYR A 679 8.09 -20.07 17.54
CA TYR A 679 9.39 -20.20 16.87
C TYR A 679 10.36 -19.18 17.44
N ASN A 680 11.40 -19.68 18.12
CA ASN A 680 12.45 -18.84 18.68
C ASN A 680 13.66 -18.85 17.73
N PHE A 681 13.86 -17.75 17.01
CA PHE A 681 14.88 -17.64 15.96
C PHE A 681 16.30 -17.71 16.53
N LYS A 682 16.52 -17.30 17.79
CA LYS A 682 17.82 -17.42 18.47
C LYS A 682 18.15 -18.88 18.77
N VAL A 683 17.21 -19.61 19.38
CA VAL A 683 17.37 -21.04 19.71
C VAL A 683 17.50 -21.88 18.45
N ARG A 684 16.91 -21.41 17.35
CA ARG A 684 17.01 -22.00 16.02
C ARG A 684 18.25 -21.53 15.25
N ASN A 685 19.22 -20.85 15.88
CA ASN A 685 20.49 -20.47 15.26
C ASN A 685 20.37 -19.56 14.01
N LEU A 686 19.25 -18.84 13.84
CA LEU A 686 19.02 -17.99 12.65
C LEU A 686 19.50 -16.54 12.83
N LEU A 687 19.87 -16.12 14.05
CA LEU A 687 20.18 -14.73 14.41
C LEU A 687 21.64 -14.51 14.83
N TYR A 688 22.59 -15.33 14.36
CA TYR A 688 24.01 -15.02 14.55
C TYR A 688 24.44 -13.91 13.59
N GLN A 689 25.21 -12.95 14.08
CA GLN A 689 25.74 -11.82 13.29
C GLN A 689 27.17 -12.05 12.78
N ASN A 690 27.90 -12.99 13.40
CA ASN A 690 29.27 -13.32 13.04
C ASN A 690 29.63 -14.76 13.44
N GLU A 691 30.67 -15.31 12.80
CA GLU A 691 31.22 -16.64 13.07
C GLU A 691 31.61 -16.83 14.54
N SER A 692 32.15 -15.82 15.21
CA SER A 692 32.55 -15.94 16.62
C SER A 692 31.36 -16.27 17.51
N ALA A 693 30.20 -15.67 17.26
CA ALA A 693 28.96 -16.00 17.96
C ALA A 693 28.47 -17.41 17.58
N ALA A 694 28.46 -17.73 16.28
CA ALA A 694 27.95 -19.00 15.77
C ALA A 694 28.77 -20.22 16.26
N ILE A 695 30.11 -20.12 16.31
CA ILE A 695 31.01 -21.21 16.74
C ILE A 695 30.72 -21.67 18.17
N THR A 696 30.22 -20.78 19.03
CA THR A 696 29.86 -21.16 20.41
C THR A 696 28.66 -22.11 20.46
N GLY A 697 27.81 -22.11 19.43
CA GLY A 697 26.54 -22.83 19.41
C GLY A 697 25.57 -22.42 20.53
N ASN A 698 25.83 -21.31 21.23
CA ASN A 698 25.02 -20.85 22.34
C ASN A 698 24.06 -19.74 21.88
N PRO A 699 22.73 -19.97 21.92
CA PRO A 699 21.72 -18.99 21.51
C PRO A 699 21.81 -17.64 22.23
N ILE A 700 22.43 -17.58 23.42
CA ILE A 700 22.63 -16.31 24.16
C ILE A 700 23.50 -15.34 23.35
N ASN A 701 24.43 -15.85 22.54
CA ASN A 701 25.34 -15.04 21.73
C ASN A 701 24.73 -14.60 20.40
N ALA A 702 23.53 -15.09 20.05
CA ALA A 702 22.79 -14.58 18.91
C ALA A 702 22.21 -13.19 19.21
N SER A 703 22.07 -12.37 18.17
CA SER A 703 21.44 -11.06 18.26
C SER A 703 19.99 -11.15 18.69
N ASN A 704 19.48 -10.06 19.25
CA ASN A 704 18.04 -9.90 19.50
C ASN A 704 17.30 -9.36 18.28
N TYR A 705 18.02 -8.74 17.33
CA TYR A 705 17.40 -7.97 16.26
C TYR A 705 17.63 -8.55 14.87
N TYR A 706 18.83 -8.97 14.53
CA TYR A 706 19.10 -9.48 13.18
C TYR A 706 20.23 -10.48 13.13
N GLY A 707 20.23 -11.33 12.09
CA GLY A 707 21.37 -12.18 11.79
C GLY A 707 21.26 -12.87 10.45
N TYR A 708 22.28 -13.69 10.17
CA TYR A 708 22.51 -14.32 8.87
C TYR A 708 22.37 -15.84 9.01
N PRO A 709 21.28 -16.44 8.51
CA PRO A 709 20.99 -17.87 8.67
C PRO A 709 22.12 -18.83 8.26
N HIS A 710 22.92 -18.47 7.26
CA HIS A 710 24.05 -19.29 6.81
C HIS A 710 25.13 -19.49 7.89
N LEU A 711 25.24 -18.61 8.88
CA LEU A 711 26.19 -18.78 9.99
C LEU A 711 25.76 -19.93 10.91
N GLY A 712 24.45 -20.11 11.14
CA GLY A 712 23.91 -21.23 11.89
C GLY A 712 23.78 -22.52 11.08
N TYR A 713 23.53 -22.38 9.78
CA TYR A 713 23.31 -23.48 8.84
C TYR A 713 24.13 -23.32 7.55
N PRO A 714 25.46 -23.50 7.61
CA PRO A 714 26.33 -23.29 6.44
C PRO A 714 25.98 -24.23 5.29
N GLY A 715 25.71 -23.66 4.11
CA GLY A 715 25.42 -24.41 2.88
C GLY A 715 24.01 -24.99 2.77
N ASN A 716 23.17 -24.90 3.81
CA ASN A 716 21.79 -25.41 3.77
C ASN A 716 20.75 -24.53 4.48
N HIS A 717 21.08 -23.27 4.78
CA HIS A 717 20.14 -22.35 5.44
C HIS A 717 18.82 -22.14 4.66
N TYR A 718 18.82 -22.34 3.33
CA TYR A 718 17.59 -22.30 2.52
C TYR A 718 16.57 -23.40 2.84
N ASP A 719 16.97 -24.45 3.56
CA ASP A 719 16.04 -25.46 4.09
C ASP A 719 15.20 -24.91 5.26
N TYR A 720 15.62 -23.79 5.86
CA TYR A 720 14.97 -23.15 7.01
C TYR A 720 14.25 -21.85 6.64
N THR A 721 14.88 -21.00 5.83
CA THR A 721 14.29 -19.75 5.32
C THR A 721 14.93 -19.39 3.98
N VAL A 722 14.19 -18.76 3.07
CA VAL A 722 14.72 -18.35 1.76
C VAL A 722 15.59 -17.08 1.81
N PHE A 723 15.65 -16.41 2.96
CA PHE A 723 16.30 -15.12 3.11
C PHE A 723 17.74 -15.27 3.63
N ASP A 724 18.63 -14.42 3.12
CA ASP A 724 20.05 -14.35 3.47
C ASP A 724 20.29 -13.63 4.81
N ALA A 725 19.36 -12.75 5.19
CA ALA A 725 19.33 -12.09 6.49
C ALA A 725 17.89 -11.96 7.00
N LEU A 726 17.75 -12.05 8.32
CA LEU A 726 16.49 -11.86 9.02
C LEU A 726 16.65 -10.70 10.01
N PHE A 727 15.64 -9.84 10.05
CA PHE A 727 15.46 -8.84 11.08
C PHE A 727 14.13 -9.06 11.79
N CYS A 728 14.17 -9.10 13.12
CA CYS A 728 13.02 -9.23 13.99
C CYS A 728 13.09 -8.19 15.12
N TRP A 729 11.98 -8.01 15.82
CA TRP A 729 11.96 -7.31 17.09
C TRP A 729 12.18 -8.24 18.29
N ASP A 730 12.25 -7.67 19.49
CA ASP A 730 12.07 -8.35 20.78
C ASP A 730 10.59 -8.34 21.25
N GLU A 731 9.79 -7.40 20.77
CA GLU A 731 8.35 -7.26 21.04
C GLU A 731 7.48 -7.32 19.77
N ASN A 732 6.15 -7.37 19.91
CA ASN A 732 5.27 -7.19 18.75
C ASN A 732 4.99 -5.70 18.56
N THR A 733 5.28 -5.18 17.37
CA THR A 733 5.02 -3.79 17.03
C THR A 733 3.99 -3.65 15.93
N GLU A 734 3.53 -2.42 15.72
CA GLU A 734 2.52 -2.14 14.73
C GLU A 734 2.99 -2.52 13.32
N HIS A 735 2.21 -3.34 12.61
CA HIS A 735 2.30 -3.50 11.18
C HIS A 735 2.04 -2.13 10.56
N LEU A 736 3.04 -1.61 9.84
CA LEU A 736 3.03 -0.30 9.19
C LEU A 736 1.61 0.12 8.83
N THR A 737 1.10 1.18 9.47
CA THR A 737 -0.24 1.69 9.21
C THR A 737 -0.26 2.45 7.89
N GLY A 738 0.00 1.69 6.82
CA GLY A 738 -0.24 2.09 5.44
C GLY A 738 -1.69 2.50 5.35
N ASN A 739 -1.89 3.81 5.23
CA ASN A 739 -3.15 4.51 5.00
C ASN A 739 -3.88 5.17 6.19
N ARG A 740 -3.20 5.57 7.28
CA ARG A 740 -3.82 6.38 8.35
C ARG A 740 -3.84 7.89 8.03
N LYS A 741 -4.93 8.56 8.44
CA LYS A 741 -5.16 10.03 8.31
C LYS A 741 -4.16 10.89 9.10
N ASP A 742 -3.48 10.33 10.10
CA ASP A 742 -2.52 11.04 10.94
C ASP A 742 -1.14 10.35 10.92
N PRO A 743 -0.15 10.92 10.22
CA PRO A 743 1.25 10.46 10.25
C PRO A 743 1.91 10.57 11.64
N ASN A 744 1.32 11.35 12.55
CA ASN A 744 1.88 11.68 13.86
C ASN A 744 1.16 10.99 15.03
N ALA A 745 0.11 10.19 14.80
CA ALA A 745 -0.66 9.56 15.88
C ALA A 745 0.19 8.65 16.80
N TYR A 746 1.33 8.19 16.28
CA TYR A 746 2.31 7.39 17.03
C TYR A 746 3.72 7.99 17.04
N ALA A 747 3.85 9.31 16.77
CA ALA A 747 5.07 10.05 17.08
C ALA A 747 5.43 9.98 18.59
N GLY A 748 4.51 9.51 19.44
CA GLY A 748 4.77 9.21 20.86
C GLY A 748 5.46 7.85 21.13
N MET A 749 5.65 7.00 20.11
CA MET A 749 6.53 5.83 20.17
C MET A 749 7.73 6.08 19.24
N ASP A 750 8.56 7.05 19.60
CA ASP A 750 9.96 7.15 19.18
C ASP A 750 10.72 5.96 19.79
N SER A 751 10.44 4.76 19.28
CA SER A 751 11.13 3.56 19.71
C SER A 751 12.53 3.55 19.09
N PRO A 752 13.63 3.52 19.87
CA PRO A 752 15.02 3.59 19.38
C PRO A 752 15.34 2.60 18.25
N ILE A 753 14.62 1.49 18.24
CA ILE A 753 14.63 0.41 17.27
C ILE A 753 14.25 0.81 15.83
N LYS A 754 13.46 1.89 15.61
CA LYS A 754 13.26 2.44 14.25
C LYS A 754 14.58 2.92 13.66
N GLY A 755 15.45 3.49 14.52
CA GLY A 755 16.82 3.82 14.17
C GLY A 755 17.66 2.58 13.85
N ILE A 756 17.49 1.49 14.60
CA ILE A 756 18.21 0.22 14.35
C ILE A 756 17.77 -0.42 13.02
N GLN A 757 16.47 -0.51 12.73
CA GLN A 757 15.97 -1.01 11.45
C GLN A 757 16.45 -0.14 10.29
N LYS A 758 16.38 1.20 10.43
CA LYS A 758 16.93 2.14 9.45
C LYS A 758 18.41 1.86 9.20
N ASN A 759 19.22 1.77 10.25
CA ASN A 759 20.65 1.49 10.14
C ASN A 759 20.90 0.14 9.47
N PHE A 760 20.14 -0.89 9.83
CA PHE A 760 20.20 -2.20 9.18
C PHE A 760 19.91 -2.10 7.67
N VAL A 761 18.85 -1.39 7.26
CA VAL A 761 18.52 -1.19 5.84
C VAL A 761 19.63 -0.44 5.10
N VAL A 762 20.17 0.63 5.69
CA VAL A 762 21.24 1.44 5.09
C VAL A 762 22.54 0.63 4.99
N GLU A 763 22.90 -0.13 6.03
CA GLU A 763 24.08 -1.01 6.03
C GLU A 763 23.96 -2.15 5.00
N GLU A 764 22.76 -2.71 4.82
CA GLU A 764 22.49 -3.73 3.80
C GLU A 764 22.46 -3.17 2.37
N ALA A 765 22.22 -1.86 2.22
CA ALA A 765 22.29 -1.18 0.93
C ALA A 765 23.74 -0.97 0.43
N GLU A 766 24.71 -1.05 1.34
CA GLU A 766 26.16 -0.98 1.08
C GLU A 766 26.60 0.31 0.36
N PRO A 767 26.37 1.51 0.93
CA PRO A 767 26.78 2.76 0.30
C PRO A 767 28.29 3.02 0.40
N ASP A 768 28.88 2.86 1.59
CA ASP A 768 30.30 3.17 1.85
C ASP A 768 31.22 1.96 1.68
N PHE A 769 30.75 0.79 2.10
CA PHE A 769 31.49 -0.46 2.08
C PHE A 769 30.72 -1.49 1.27
N ILE A 770 31.25 -1.82 0.08
CA ILE A 770 30.68 -2.84 -0.79
C ILE A 770 31.46 -4.13 -0.62
N PHE A 771 30.74 -5.23 -0.36
CA PHE A 771 31.33 -6.54 -0.14
C PHE A 771 30.96 -7.49 -1.29
N LEU A 772 31.94 -7.79 -2.13
CA LEU A 772 31.76 -8.70 -3.27
C LEU A 772 32.16 -10.13 -2.84
N GLN A 773 31.15 -10.88 -2.36
CA GLN A 773 31.24 -12.27 -1.88
C GLN A 773 29.95 -13.03 -2.23
N ASN A 774 30.05 -14.34 -2.51
CA ASN A 774 28.92 -15.17 -2.94
C ASN A 774 28.21 -14.60 -4.17
N LEU A 775 28.98 -14.03 -5.09
CA LEU A 775 28.49 -13.30 -6.24
C LEU A 775 29.14 -13.82 -7.51
N ARG A 776 28.30 -14.10 -8.51
CA ARG A 776 28.72 -14.65 -9.80
C ARG A 776 28.20 -13.76 -10.94
N ILE A 777 28.92 -12.68 -11.20
CA ILE A 777 28.49 -11.62 -12.12
C ILE A 777 28.41 -12.15 -13.55
N GLY A 778 27.29 -11.88 -14.23
CA GLY A 778 26.99 -12.40 -15.57
C GLY A 778 26.43 -13.83 -15.60
N PHE A 779 26.44 -14.57 -14.48
CA PHE A 779 25.91 -15.94 -14.45
C PHE A 779 24.42 -16.01 -14.74
N TYR A 780 23.63 -15.08 -14.21
CA TYR A 780 22.18 -15.06 -14.42
C TYR A 780 21.75 -14.45 -15.76
N ALA A 781 22.70 -13.94 -16.55
CA ALA A 781 22.43 -13.51 -17.90
C ALA A 781 22.24 -14.70 -18.86
N ARG A 782 21.43 -14.51 -19.91
CA ARG A 782 21.34 -15.45 -21.03
C ARG A 782 22.64 -15.43 -21.89
N PRO A 783 22.98 -16.49 -22.64
CA PRO A 783 24.29 -16.63 -23.30
C PRO A 783 24.71 -15.48 -24.22
N ASN A 784 23.77 -14.83 -24.91
CA ASN A 784 24.04 -13.71 -25.83
C ASN A 784 23.74 -12.34 -25.20
N TYR A 785 23.86 -12.22 -23.88
CA TYR A 785 23.60 -10.99 -23.15
C TYR A 785 24.85 -10.58 -22.39
N SER A 786 25.35 -9.38 -22.70
CA SER A 786 26.43 -8.77 -21.94
C SER A 786 25.85 -8.13 -20.67
N TYR A 787 26.34 -8.56 -19.51
CA TYR A 787 25.88 -8.06 -18.22
C TYR A 787 26.83 -6.97 -17.74
N ARG A 788 26.40 -5.70 -17.80
CA ARG A 788 27.16 -4.58 -17.27
C ARG A 788 26.66 -4.21 -15.88
N VAL A 789 27.57 -3.95 -14.95
CA VAL A 789 27.27 -3.50 -13.59
C VAL A 789 28.36 -2.54 -13.08
N ASP A 790 27.93 -1.52 -12.37
CA ASP A 790 28.81 -0.55 -11.70
C ASP A 790 28.69 -0.71 -10.17
N TYR A 791 29.83 -0.77 -9.49
CA TYR A 791 29.95 -0.72 -8.03
C TYR A 791 30.66 0.57 -7.65
N GLU A 792 29.96 1.45 -6.93
CA GLU A 792 30.52 2.72 -6.45
C GLU A 792 30.41 2.78 -4.92
N ALA A 793 31.54 2.63 -4.24
CA ALA A 793 31.63 2.65 -2.79
C ALA A 793 32.15 4.00 -2.28
N GLY A 794 31.45 4.58 -1.30
CA GLY A 794 31.85 5.82 -0.65
C GLY A 794 33.19 5.74 0.10
N ASN A 795 33.68 4.53 0.37
CA ASN A 795 34.98 4.32 1.01
C ASN A 795 35.76 3.14 0.40
N THR A 796 35.27 1.91 0.57
CA THR A 796 36.05 0.69 0.29
C THR A 796 35.24 -0.36 -0.46
N ILE A 797 35.87 -1.02 -1.43
CA ILE A 797 35.37 -2.29 -2.00
C ILE A 797 36.25 -3.44 -1.51
N LEU A 798 35.63 -4.49 -0.96
CA LEU A 798 36.33 -5.74 -0.61
C LEU A 798 35.81 -6.89 -1.47
N LEU A 799 36.73 -7.62 -2.11
CA LEU A 799 36.41 -8.77 -2.97
C LEU A 799 37.05 -10.04 -2.42
N GLY A 800 36.26 -11.12 -2.36
CA GLY A 800 36.76 -12.46 -2.02
C GLY A 800 35.69 -13.38 -1.44
N ASN A 801 36.13 -14.48 -0.84
CA ASN A 801 35.24 -15.50 -0.27
C ASN A 801 35.05 -15.41 1.25
N HIS A 802 35.71 -14.47 1.91
CA HIS A 802 35.62 -14.27 3.37
C HIS A 802 35.84 -12.79 3.74
N VAL A 803 35.12 -11.90 3.06
CA VAL A 803 35.18 -10.44 3.26
C VAL A 803 33.99 -9.88 4.04
N THR A 804 32.88 -10.62 4.14
CA THR A 804 31.69 -10.21 4.90
C THR A 804 31.00 -11.39 5.56
N GLN A 805 30.36 -11.13 6.70
CA GLN A 805 29.52 -12.09 7.44
C GLN A 805 28.07 -12.13 6.91
N LYS A 806 27.73 -11.30 5.93
CA LYS A 806 26.35 -11.07 5.44
C LYS A 806 25.84 -12.12 4.47
N THR A 807 26.73 -12.86 3.82
CA THR A 807 26.45 -13.86 2.78
C THR A 807 27.33 -15.09 2.97
N ASP A 808 26.98 -16.22 2.35
CA ASP A 808 27.79 -17.43 2.42
C ASP A 808 29.27 -17.16 2.06
N PHE A 809 30.19 -17.89 2.69
CA PHE A 809 31.63 -17.79 2.41
C PHE A 809 32.00 -18.49 1.09
N VAL A 810 31.60 -17.87 -0.02
CA VAL A 810 31.73 -18.39 -1.38
C VAL A 810 32.43 -17.35 -2.25
N ASP A 811 33.23 -17.85 -3.20
CA ASP A 811 34.02 -17.07 -4.14
C ASP A 811 33.21 -15.99 -4.90
N PHE A 812 33.88 -14.87 -5.15
CA PHE A 812 33.45 -13.84 -6.09
C PHE A 812 33.96 -14.19 -7.50
N VAL A 813 33.06 -14.27 -8.47
CA VAL A 813 33.39 -14.73 -9.83
C VAL A 813 32.78 -13.79 -10.87
N VAL A 814 33.59 -13.36 -11.83
CA VAL A 814 33.16 -12.57 -12.99
C VAL A 814 33.16 -13.47 -14.23
N GLU A 815 31.98 -13.66 -14.84
CA GLU A 815 31.82 -14.50 -16.03
C GLU A 815 32.27 -13.80 -17.33
N PRO A 816 32.63 -14.55 -18.39
CA PRO A 816 33.14 -13.98 -19.64
C PRO A 816 32.22 -12.98 -20.36
N ASN A 817 30.93 -12.93 -20.03
CA ASN A 817 29.97 -12.00 -20.61
C ASN A 817 29.74 -10.75 -19.75
N ALA A 818 30.42 -10.64 -18.61
CA ALA A 818 30.26 -9.53 -17.67
C ALA A 818 31.22 -8.37 -18.00
N ILE A 819 30.71 -7.16 -17.76
CA ILE A 819 31.45 -5.89 -17.78
C ILE A 819 31.26 -5.28 -16.40
N VAL A 820 32.33 -5.14 -15.64
CA VAL A 820 32.29 -4.65 -14.27
C VAL A 820 33.15 -3.42 -14.14
N ASP A 821 32.56 -2.34 -13.64
CA ASP A 821 33.28 -1.15 -13.20
C ASP A 821 33.18 -1.07 -11.66
N ALA A 822 34.31 -1.13 -10.97
CA ALA A 822 34.39 -1.17 -9.51
C ALA A 822 35.21 0.02 -9.01
N GLN A 823 34.51 1.04 -8.53
CA GLN A 823 35.08 2.29 -8.06
C GLN A 823 34.92 2.44 -6.55
N ALA A 824 36.01 2.81 -5.87
CA ALA A 824 35.99 3.21 -4.47
C ALA A 824 36.67 4.57 -4.28
N VAL A 825 36.30 5.32 -3.24
CA VAL A 825 36.95 6.60 -2.92
C VAL A 825 38.34 6.39 -2.32
N THR A 826 38.53 5.35 -1.49
CA THR A 826 39.76 5.18 -0.72
C THR A 826 40.57 3.97 -1.18
N GLU A 827 39.97 2.78 -1.17
CA GLU A 827 40.72 1.52 -1.35
C GLU A 827 39.87 0.37 -1.93
N ILE A 828 40.55 -0.55 -2.63
CA ILE A 828 39.96 -1.77 -3.18
C ILE A 828 40.84 -2.96 -2.79
N HIS A 829 40.27 -3.94 -2.09
CA HIS A 829 41.00 -5.10 -1.57
C HIS A 829 40.62 -6.38 -2.31
N PHE A 830 41.61 -7.00 -2.95
CA PHE A 830 41.50 -8.34 -3.53
C PHE A 830 42.02 -9.37 -2.52
N THR A 831 41.14 -10.23 -2.04
CA THR A 831 41.46 -11.30 -1.08
C THR A 831 41.26 -12.67 -1.75
N PRO A 832 41.59 -13.81 -1.09
CA PRO A 832 41.34 -15.13 -1.66
C PRO A 832 39.87 -15.32 -2.09
N GLY A 833 39.67 -16.08 -3.18
CA GLY A 833 38.34 -16.37 -3.72
C GLY A 833 37.84 -15.39 -4.80
N VAL A 834 38.71 -14.50 -5.33
CA VAL A 834 38.38 -13.65 -6.49
C VAL A 834 38.79 -14.34 -7.80
N HIS A 835 37.83 -14.51 -8.71
CA HIS A 835 38.06 -15.10 -10.04
C HIS A 835 37.51 -14.23 -11.16
N ILE A 836 38.39 -13.61 -11.93
CA ILE A 836 38.03 -12.83 -13.13
C ILE A 836 38.33 -13.71 -14.35
N LYS A 837 37.29 -14.20 -15.04
CA LYS A 837 37.46 -15.17 -16.13
C LYS A 837 37.87 -14.51 -17.44
N SER A 838 38.68 -15.23 -18.22
CA SER A 838 39.04 -14.81 -19.58
C SER A 838 37.79 -14.51 -20.42
N GLY A 839 37.76 -13.34 -21.06
CA GLY A 839 36.64 -12.84 -21.85
C GLY A 839 35.81 -11.75 -21.14
N SER A 840 35.89 -11.65 -19.81
CA SER A 840 35.24 -10.57 -19.05
C SER A 840 35.97 -9.24 -19.21
N ASP A 841 35.25 -8.14 -19.00
CA ASP A 841 35.81 -6.81 -18.78
C ASP A 841 35.65 -6.45 -17.31
N PHE A 842 36.76 -6.11 -16.65
CA PHE A 842 36.77 -5.78 -15.23
C PHE A 842 37.73 -4.63 -15.00
N HIS A 843 37.18 -3.49 -14.62
CA HIS A 843 37.92 -2.28 -14.30
C HIS A 843 37.73 -1.97 -12.82
N ALA A 844 38.83 -1.83 -12.08
CA ALA A 844 38.79 -1.42 -10.68
C ALA A 844 39.74 -0.24 -10.46
N HIS A 845 39.22 0.84 -9.88
CA HIS A 845 39.99 2.08 -9.72
C HIS A 845 39.52 2.90 -8.52
N ILE A 846 40.41 3.81 -8.10
CA ILE A 846 40.07 4.83 -7.11
C ILE A 846 39.59 6.08 -7.83
N GLY A 847 38.50 6.68 -7.37
CA GLY A 847 37.93 7.88 -7.96
C GLY A 847 36.85 8.52 -7.08
N ASP A 848 36.55 9.78 -7.35
CA ASP A 848 35.51 10.52 -6.65
C ASP A 848 34.11 10.02 -7.03
N ILE A 849 33.20 9.97 -6.05
CA ILE A 849 31.80 9.59 -6.28
C ILE A 849 31.21 10.53 -7.34
N THR A 850 30.49 9.96 -8.30
CA THR A 850 29.91 10.66 -9.46
C THR A 850 28.92 11.77 -9.06
N CYS A 851 28.46 11.78 -7.80
CA CYS A 851 27.48 12.72 -7.26
C CYS A 851 28.07 13.52 -6.10
N GLU A 852 28.22 14.85 -6.25
CA GLU A 852 28.37 15.75 -5.11
C GLU A 852 27.02 15.82 -4.37
N LYS A 853 26.97 15.24 -3.16
CA LYS A 853 25.78 15.19 -2.29
C LYS A 853 25.14 16.59 -2.20
N ALA A 854 23.84 16.69 -2.44
CA ALA A 854 23.12 17.96 -2.33
C ALA A 854 23.15 18.44 -0.86
N LEU A 855 24.00 19.43 -0.56
CA LEU A 855 24.11 20.03 0.77
C LEU A 855 22.76 20.65 1.20
N SER A 856 22.05 20.00 2.12
CA SER A 856 21.00 20.65 2.89
C SER A 856 21.63 21.48 4.02
N ASN A 857 21.19 22.74 4.16
CA ASN A 857 21.72 23.72 5.12
C ASN A 857 21.63 23.18 6.56
N GLN A 858 22.76 22.76 7.14
CA GLN A 858 22.86 22.52 8.57
C GLN A 858 22.85 23.84 9.34
N ASN A 859 21.70 24.18 9.94
CA ASN A 859 21.68 25.04 11.10
C ASN A 859 22.23 24.23 12.28
N SER A 860 23.45 24.58 12.69
CA SER A 860 24.12 24.07 13.88
C SER A 860 23.33 24.42 15.14
N ASN A 861 22.55 23.47 15.66
CA ASN A 861 22.17 23.43 17.06
C ASN A 861 22.74 22.16 17.66
N THR A 862 23.96 22.29 18.20
CA THR A 862 24.62 21.30 19.04
C THR A 862 23.80 21.06 20.32
N SER A 863 23.10 19.93 20.40
CA SER A 863 22.74 19.29 21.66
C SER A 863 23.57 18.03 21.79
N SER A 864 24.56 18.10 22.67
CA SER A 864 25.41 17.00 23.08
C SER A 864 24.62 15.97 23.87
N GLU A 865 24.29 14.84 23.26
CA GLU A 865 23.97 13.61 23.98
C GLU A 865 25.08 12.59 23.69
N THR A 866 25.66 12.09 24.78
CA THR A 866 26.75 11.14 24.84
C THR A 866 26.32 9.78 24.28
N GLU A 867 26.65 9.51 23.02
CA GLU A 867 26.73 8.15 22.48
C GLU A 867 27.97 7.46 23.06
N THR A 868 27.72 6.48 23.91
CA THR A 868 28.73 5.59 24.47
C THR A 868 29.30 4.66 23.40
N MET A 869 30.54 4.94 23.02
CA MET A 869 31.62 4.02 22.61
C MET A 869 31.30 2.51 22.60
N GLU A 870 30.80 1.98 21.48
CA GLU A 870 30.94 0.56 21.13
C GLU A 870 31.36 0.31 19.66
N ALA A 871 31.48 1.36 18.83
CA ALA A 871 31.96 1.25 17.44
C ALA A 871 33.51 1.16 17.32
N ASP A 872 34.25 1.62 18.33
CA ASP A 872 35.73 1.65 18.30
C ASP A 872 36.41 0.30 18.63
N GLY A 873 35.64 -0.70 19.09
CA GLY A 873 36.18 -2.01 19.48
C GLY A 873 36.49 -2.96 18.32
N TYR A 874 35.88 -2.77 17.15
CA TYR A 874 36.02 -3.69 16.02
C TYR A 874 37.23 -3.41 15.12
N LEU A 875 37.71 -2.17 15.08
CA LEU A 875 38.92 -1.79 14.33
C LEU A 875 40.22 -2.15 15.09
N GLN A 876 40.21 -2.17 16.43
CA GLN A 876 41.41 -2.55 17.20
C GLN A 876 41.63 -4.06 17.34
N ALA A 877 40.62 -4.90 17.09
CA ALA A 877 40.72 -6.34 17.33
C ALA A 877 41.26 -7.18 16.14
N ARG A 878 41.54 -6.57 14.97
CA ARG A 878 42.21 -7.25 13.84
C ARG A 878 43.51 -6.59 13.34
N THR A 879 43.94 -5.47 13.93
CA THR A 879 45.31 -4.96 13.75
C THR A 879 46.29 -5.63 14.72
N ASN A 880 46.29 -6.95 14.81
CA ASN A 880 47.49 -7.65 15.26
C ASN A 880 48.38 -7.80 14.02
N HIS A 881 49.30 -6.84 13.90
CA HIS A 881 50.32 -6.67 12.87
C HIS A 881 50.77 -7.96 12.17
N GLY A 882 50.27 -8.19 10.95
CA GLY A 882 51.13 -8.71 9.89
C GLY A 882 51.99 -7.55 9.42
N GLU A 883 53.31 -7.60 9.64
CA GLU A 883 54.24 -6.54 9.23
C GLU A 883 53.98 -6.13 7.77
N SER A 884 53.63 -4.86 7.51
CA SER A 884 53.30 -4.38 6.17
C SER A 884 54.56 -4.28 5.31
N VAL A 885 54.62 -5.07 4.24
CA VAL A 885 55.75 -5.07 3.29
C VAL A 885 55.35 -4.41 1.98
N THR A 886 56.12 -3.40 1.57
CA THR A 886 55.95 -2.64 0.32
C THR A 886 57.25 -2.65 -0.48
N ILE A 887 57.12 -2.75 -1.81
CA ILE A 887 58.23 -2.66 -2.77
C ILE A 887 58.00 -1.38 -3.59
N PHE A 888 58.99 -0.50 -3.67
CA PHE A 888 58.87 0.75 -4.43
C PHE A 888 60.21 1.15 -5.10
N PRO A 889 60.19 1.68 -6.33
CA PRO A 889 59.03 1.77 -7.23
C PRO A 889 58.61 0.38 -7.75
N ASN A 890 57.31 0.20 -7.98
CA ASN A 890 56.73 -0.97 -8.64
C ASN A 890 55.59 -0.46 -9.54
N PRO A 891 55.78 -0.35 -10.87
CA PRO A 891 56.85 -0.97 -11.67
C PRO A 891 58.27 -0.44 -11.41
N SER A 892 59.26 -1.35 -11.48
CA SER A 892 60.69 -1.07 -11.34
C SER A 892 61.37 -1.07 -12.71
N LYS A 893 62.29 -0.14 -12.95
CA LYS A 893 63.12 -0.13 -14.17
C LYS A 893 64.39 -0.95 -13.99
N GLN A 894 65.26 -0.51 -13.08
CA GLN A 894 66.54 -1.16 -12.79
C GLN A 894 66.73 -1.50 -11.32
N ALA A 895 65.90 -0.94 -10.44
CA ALA A 895 66.03 -1.15 -9.02
C ALA A 895 64.75 -0.84 -8.25
N PHE A 896 64.55 -1.57 -7.16
CA PHE A 896 63.48 -1.33 -6.19
C PHE A 896 64.01 -1.38 -4.76
N SER A 897 63.33 -0.69 -3.86
CA SER A 897 63.59 -0.70 -2.42
C SER A 897 62.46 -1.44 -1.70
N ILE A 898 62.77 -1.98 -0.52
CA ILE A 898 61.83 -2.76 0.30
C ILE A 898 61.59 -2.00 1.59
N ARG A 899 60.33 -1.79 1.97
CA ARG A 899 59.94 -1.29 3.29
C ARG A 899 59.08 -2.34 3.97
N TRP A 900 59.41 -2.71 5.19
CA TRP A 900 58.79 -3.82 5.94
C TRP A 900 58.60 -3.41 7.42
N GLY A 901 57.41 -2.92 7.77
CA GLY A 901 57.09 -2.44 9.12
C GLY A 901 57.75 -1.11 9.53
N GLU A 902 57.66 -0.78 10.83
CA GLU A 902 58.27 0.43 11.42
C GLU A 902 59.79 0.29 11.62
N ARG A 903 60.48 1.43 11.50
CA ARG A 903 61.93 1.57 11.33
C ARG A 903 62.75 0.92 12.47
N ASN A 904 63.53 -0.11 12.15
CA ASN A 904 64.60 -0.63 13.01
C ASN A 904 65.86 -0.83 12.16
N ASP A 905 66.83 0.07 12.31
CA ASP A 905 67.96 0.27 11.37
C ASP A 905 69.03 -0.85 11.34
N ASN A 906 68.79 -2.01 11.98
CA ASN A 906 69.79 -3.10 12.11
C ASN A 906 69.36 -4.48 11.59
N GLU A 907 68.17 -4.64 11.00
CA GLU A 907 67.68 -5.95 10.54
C GLU A 907 67.97 -6.22 9.06
N ARG A 908 68.26 -7.49 8.72
CA ARG A 908 68.56 -7.96 7.36
C ARG A 908 67.42 -8.80 6.78
N VAL A 909 67.05 -8.53 5.54
CA VAL A 909 65.98 -9.23 4.79
C VAL A 909 66.61 -10.01 3.63
N SER A 910 66.27 -11.29 3.49
CA SER A 910 66.64 -12.07 2.30
C SER A 910 65.61 -11.83 1.20
N VAL A 911 66.06 -11.32 0.07
CA VAL A 911 65.29 -11.04 -1.14
C VAL A 911 65.59 -12.10 -2.17
N GLN A 912 64.57 -12.75 -2.71
CA GLN A 912 64.65 -13.74 -3.76
C GLN A 912 63.67 -13.37 -4.86
N ILE A 913 64.13 -13.19 -6.10
CA ILE A 913 63.27 -12.95 -7.26
C ILE A 913 63.10 -14.25 -8.02
N LEU A 914 61.86 -14.60 -8.30
CA LEU A 914 61.44 -15.81 -8.99
C LEU A 914 60.72 -15.42 -10.28
N ASP A 915 60.82 -16.25 -11.32
CA ASP A 915 59.86 -16.19 -12.42
C ASP A 915 58.50 -16.77 -12.00
N LEU A 916 57.50 -16.65 -12.86
CA LEU A 916 56.15 -17.18 -12.61
C LEU A 916 56.09 -18.71 -12.51
N SER A 917 57.14 -19.43 -12.91
CA SER A 917 57.26 -20.89 -12.70
C SER A 917 57.86 -21.26 -11.34
N GLY A 918 58.26 -20.25 -10.54
CA GLY A 918 58.91 -20.43 -9.24
C GLY A 918 60.42 -20.66 -9.34
N LYS A 919 61.03 -20.51 -10.52
CA LYS A 919 62.48 -20.63 -10.69
C LYS A 919 63.17 -19.39 -10.17
N GLU A 920 64.16 -19.58 -9.30
CA GLU A 920 64.99 -18.49 -8.76
C GLU A 920 65.84 -17.83 -9.85
N LEU A 921 65.68 -16.52 -10.00
CA LEU A 921 66.44 -15.68 -10.91
C LEU A 921 67.48 -14.82 -10.17
N PHE A 922 67.19 -14.44 -8.92
CA PHE A 922 68.04 -13.58 -8.11
C PHE A 922 67.85 -13.89 -6.63
N LYS A 923 68.93 -13.81 -5.85
CA LYS A 923 68.86 -13.89 -4.38
C LYS A 923 69.96 -13.06 -3.73
N LYS A 924 69.58 -12.18 -2.81
CA LYS A 924 70.51 -11.32 -2.04
C LYS A 924 69.96 -11.08 -0.64
N VAL A 925 70.85 -10.91 0.34
CA VAL A 925 70.48 -10.43 1.67
C VAL A 925 70.82 -8.94 1.72
N VAL A 926 69.84 -8.11 2.04
CA VAL A 926 69.97 -6.64 2.07
C VAL A 926 69.53 -6.08 3.41
N SER A 927 70.06 -4.91 3.78
CA SER A 927 69.46 -4.09 4.82
C SER A 927 68.18 -3.43 4.30
N PHE A 928 67.31 -3.01 5.22
CA PHE A 928 66.05 -2.34 4.92
C PHE A 928 66.16 -1.10 4.01
N GLU A 929 67.28 -0.39 4.06
CA GLU A 929 67.52 0.81 3.26
C GLU A 929 68.33 0.54 1.98
N GLU A 930 68.68 -0.72 1.68
CA GLU A 930 69.44 -1.05 0.46
C GLU A 930 68.50 -1.21 -0.74
N THR A 931 68.77 -0.44 -1.79
CA THR A 931 68.13 -0.60 -3.09
C THR A 931 68.61 -1.89 -3.77
N VAL A 932 67.67 -2.75 -4.16
CA VAL A 932 67.91 -3.99 -4.90
C VAL A 932 67.97 -3.67 -6.39
N ILE A 933 69.18 -3.77 -6.97
CA ILE A 933 69.42 -3.59 -8.41
C ILE A 933 69.25 -4.92 -9.13
N HIS A 934 68.60 -4.92 -10.30
CA HIS A 934 68.34 -6.11 -11.10
C HIS A 934 68.52 -5.87 -12.61
N ASP A 935 68.90 -6.92 -13.34
CA ASP A 935 69.00 -6.94 -14.82
C ASP A 935 67.87 -7.74 -15.48
N LEU A 936 66.69 -7.77 -14.83
CA LEU A 936 65.52 -8.49 -15.33
C LEU A 936 64.99 -7.88 -16.63
N LYS A 937 64.46 -8.73 -17.52
CA LYS A 937 63.75 -8.27 -18.72
C LYS A 937 62.40 -7.69 -18.31
N THR A 938 61.81 -6.86 -19.18
CA THR A 938 60.43 -6.39 -19.01
C THR A 938 59.48 -7.57 -18.81
N GLY A 939 58.68 -7.54 -17.75
CA GLY A 939 57.83 -8.67 -17.38
C GLY A 939 57.41 -8.68 -15.92
N PHE A 940 56.73 -9.76 -15.52
CA PHE A 940 56.16 -9.94 -14.20
C PHE A 940 56.95 -11.00 -13.42
N TYR A 941 57.33 -10.68 -12.19
CA TYR A 941 58.16 -11.52 -11.33
C TYR A 941 57.59 -11.60 -9.91
N LEU A 942 57.99 -12.63 -9.15
CA LEU A 942 57.66 -12.77 -7.74
C LEU A 942 58.89 -12.45 -6.89
N VAL A 943 58.77 -11.54 -5.94
CA VAL A 943 59.79 -11.21 -4.96
C VAL A 943 59.41 -11.82 -3.62
N LYS A 944 60.13 -12.87 -3.24
CA LYS A 944 60.02 -13.54 -1.95
C LYS A 944 60.99 -12.91 -0.97
N LEU A 945 60.47 -12.37 0.12
CA LEU A 945 61.20 -11.67 1.15
C LEU A 945 61.15 -12.50 2.44
N THR A 946 62.30 -12.84 3.02
CA THR A 946 62.40 -13.65 4.25
C THR A 946 63.11 -12.87 5.34
N LYS A 947 62.46 -12.74 6.50
CA LYS A 947 62.97 -12.07 7.70
C LYS A 947 62.63 -12.92 8.92
N ASN A 948 63.61 -13.31 9.74
CA ASN A 948 63.42 -14.07 10.99
C ASN A 948 62.50 -15.31 10.87
N GLY A 949 62.54 -16.01 9.72
CA GLY A 949 61.69 -17.18 9.44
C GLY A 949 60.29 -16.85 8.88
N VAL A 950 59.88 -15.58 8.90
CA VAL A 950 58.67 -15.08 8.24
C VAL A 950 58.97 -14.84 6.76
N CYS A 951 58.10 -15.35 5.90
CA CYS A 951 58.23 -15.26 4.46
C CYS A 951 57.04 -14.53 3.85
N VAL A 952 57.29 -13.47 3.09
CA VAL A 952 56.28 -12.68 2.39
C VAL A 952 56.63 -12.64 0.90
N THR A 953 55.67 -12.94 0.03
CA THR A 953 55.85 -12.84 -1.43
C THR A 953 55.09 -11.64 -1.97
N LYS A 954 55.72 -10.85 -2.83
CA LYS A 954 55.14 -9.68 -3.49
C LYS A 954 55.38 -9.74 -5.00
N ASN A 955 54.50 -9.13 -5.76
CA ASN A 955 54.67 -8.99 -7.21
C ASN A 955 55.67 -7.87 -7.52
N LEU A 956 56.52 -8.07 -8.53
CA LEU A 956 57.39 -7.06 -9.11
C LEU A 956 57.13 -6.98 -10.61
N VAL A 957 56.68 -5.81 -11.06
CA VAL A 957 56.58 -5.47 -12.47
C VAL A 957 57.89 -4.81 -12.88
N VAL A 958 58.51 -5.31 -13.94
CA VAL A 958 59.71 -4.71 -14.53
C VAL A 958 59.34 -4.05 -15.85
N GLU A 959 59.64 -2.76 -15.99
CA GLU A 959 59.44 -1.95 -17.19
C GLU A 959 60.78 -1.57 -17.84
N GLN A 960 60.75 -1.14 -19.12
CA GLN A 960 61.96 -0.71 -19.86
C GLN A 960 62.63 0.55 -19.29
#